data_AF-A0A6G1FVU7-F1
#
_entry.id   AF-A0A6G1FVU7-F1
#
_cell.length_a   1.000
_cell.length_b   1.000
_cell.length_c   1.000
_cell.angle_alpha   90.00
_cell.angle_beta   90.00
_cell.angle_gamma   90.00
#
_symmetry.space_group_name_H-M   'P 1'
#
loop_
_entity.id
_entity.type
_entity.pdbx_description
1 polymer ?
#
loop_
_entity_poly.entity_id
_entity_poly.type
_entity_poly.pdbx_seq_one_letter_code
_entity_poly.pdbx_strand_id
1 'polypeptide(L)'
;MFPDELKDLTPIKEKRIALNSCYGFIAQYSIPNSPRQGVRYRRHIKGHITVFPNNVQELVANVLPHPLLKVMDEIHMSWQGKEKPVPSDLSVLLSVRRRVVEKALVWLKRHNPLYGHIKIDVAELESWDTPSHGVLSRVYERLRRDEPSAQEKARTGQLVPPTERGLDEGEAIDIREVLATLGEGYDIEPDQDVTGEPEQGDTADRDRDRVSNGAAVPVYETSSSGMTAEVRRGNGAEPYIVVNRGEDFADPFDVRFFAKTFPALFPLGRGGPLQADESIQDAAGERDVGIEAGRARDLISSRNMGLVTWAKLVLQRHGGRFASHPIFAFLVFNVGIRSRNRRVSMASVKRKEFPEVERLIRLLSVERLERAKVELEVSRTTSDEGVNQLLRSLSLYGYRQPMSRESRLNMRRKIQSLIIRDGIPAIWFTLNPNDITNPIKLRLAAYRTRDPEEAEAFLTSLDLAYKRARLAISDPLSSALFFHREISLFFKHYVKTGEDSVFGRINRYFGAVETNERGSLYVHGLLWLQGNMQLSSILQDNNEEDREAYRERVTRYVDSVFTEDLDYEAFSAVRAERSVMSDISALLANREQFAAAFEEEANFCAGATQIHTHSPTCVKYSIKGQTRKNQDPCRFKAP
;
A
#
# COMPACT_ATOMS: atom_id res chain seq x y z
N MET A 1 -15.87 11.45 -26.23
CA MET A 1 -15.48 12.49 -25.25
C MET A 1 -16.04 12.10 -23.88
N PHE A 2 -15.34 12.36 -22.77
CA PHE A 2 -15.83 12.03 -21.42
C PHE A 2 -16.75 13.13 -20.90
N PRO A 3 -17.90 12.81 -20.29
CA PRO A 3 -18.89 13.81 -19.84
C PRO A 3 -18.35 14.73 -18.75
N ASP A 4 -18.60 16.03 -18.89
CA ASP A 4 -18.15 17.04 -17.95
C ASP A 4 -18.86 16.92 -16.59
N GLU A 5 -20.10 16.46 -16.59
CA GLU A 5 -20.94 16.29 -15.39
C GLU A 5 -20.42 15.21 -14.44
N LEU A 6 -19.58 14.29 -14.94
CA LEU A 6 -18.97 13.21 -14.15
C LEU A 6 -17.48 13.44 -13.88
N LYS A 7 -16.91 14.58 -14.28
CA LYS A 7 -15.53 14.97 -13.96
C LYS A 7 -15.43 15.39 -12.49
N ASP A 8 -14.32 15.05 -11.86
CA ASP A 8 -13.92 15.50 -10.51
C ASP A 8 -14.99 15.28 -9.41
N LEU A 9 -15.76 14.19 -9.55
CA LEU A 9 -16.60 13.71 -8.47
C LEU A 9 -15.72 13.23 -7.31
N THR A 10 -15.98 13.75 -6.12
CA THR A 10 -15.37 13.22 -4.90
C THR A 10 -15.94 11.82 -4.63
N PRO A 11 -15.22 10.94 -3.91
CA PRO A 11 -15.73 9.61 -3.57
C PRO A 11 -17.10 9.63 -2.89
N ILE A 12 -17.41 10.67 -2.09
CA ILE A 12 -18.75 10.83 -1.51
C ILE A 12 -19.79 11.16 -2.59
N LYS A 13 -19.52 12.12 -3.49
CA LYS A 13 -20.49 12.46 -4.55
C LYS A 13 -20.76 11.25 -5.45
N GLU A 14 -19.73 10.52 -5.86
CA GLU A 14 -19.88 9.32 -6.69
C GLU A 14 -20.67 8.24 -5.95
N LYS A 15 -20.33 7.95 -4.69
CA LYS A 15 -21.02 6.94 -3.88
C LYS A 15 -22.52 7.23 -3.72
N ARG A 16 -22.90 8.51 -3.64
CA ARG A 16 -24.31 8.92 -3.53
C ARG A 16 -25.13 8.71 -4.81
N ILE A 17 -24.47 8.67 -5.96
CA ILE A 17 -25.11 8.43 -7.26
C ILE A 17 -24.87 7.00 -7.78
N ALA A 18 -24.07 6.20 -7.07
CA ALA A 18 -23.82 4.81 -7.42
C ALA A 18 -25.07 3.96 -7.11
N LEU A 19 -25.34 2.99 -7.97
CA LEU A 19 -26.38 1.99 -7.74
C LEU A 19 -25.97 0.97 -6.68
N ASN A 20 -24.65 0.75 -6.53
CA ASN A 20 -24.06 -0.13 -5.53
C ASN A 20 -23.14 0.65 -4.56
N SER A 21 -23.42 0.59 -3.25
CA SER A 21 -22.60 1.18 -2.17
C SER A 21 -21.79 0.12 -1.40
N CYS A 22 -20.84 -0.55 -2.07
CA CYS A 22 -20.20 -1.78 -1.56
C CYS A 22 -18.92 -1.63 -0.78
N TYR A 23 -18.61 -0.43 -0.30
CA TYR A 23 -17.38 -0.21 0.44
C TYR A 23 -17.56 0.87 1.51
N GLY A 24 -17.04 0.59 2.69
CA GLY A 24 -16.71 1.61 3.68
C GLY A 24 -15.22 1.93 3.63
N PHE A 25 -14.82 3.12 4.06
CA PHE A 25 -13.41 3.46 4.14
C PHE A 25 -13.06 4.25 5.40
N ILE A 26 -11.90 3.89 5.95
CA ILE A 26 -11.23 4.60 7.03
C ILE A 26 -10.14 5.42 6.37
N ALA A 27 -10.10 6.73 6.59
CA ALA A 27 -9.05 7.61 6.08
C ALA A 27 -8.38 8.38 7.23
N GLN A 28 -7.07 8.25 7.35
CA GLN A 28 -6.24 9.04 8.25
C GLN A 28 -5.55 10.16 7.46
N TYR A 29 -5.66 11.38 7.96
CA TYR A 29 -4.98 12.56 7.43
C TYR A 29 -3.76 12.92 8.27
N SER A 30 -2.58 12.99 7.64
CA SER A 30 -1.39 13.53 8.29
C SER A 30 -1.21 15.02 7.99
N ILE A 31 -1.11 15.83 9.04
CA ILE A 31 -0.78 17.26 8.95
C ILE A 31 0.67 17.43 9.37
N PRO A 32 1.57 17.91 8.48
CA PRO A 32 2.96 18.12 8.83
C PRO A 32 3.09 19.17 9.95
N ASN A 33 3.99 18.94 10.90
CA ASN A 33 4.22 19.82 12.05
C ASN A 33 5.18 21.00 11.77
N SER A 34 5.54 21.26 10.51
CA SER A 34 6.58 22.25 10.17
C SER A 34 6.00 23.61 9.79
N PRO A 35 6.28 24.68 10.57
CA PRO A 35 5.81 26.05 10.28
C PRO A 35 6.47 26.71 9.06
N ARG A 36 7.48 26.07 8.43
CA ARG A 36 8.32 26.66 7.37
C ARG A 36 8.07 26.15 5.95
N GLN A 37 7.10 25.26 5.71
CA GLN A 37 6.74 24.86 4.34
C GLN A 37 5.43 25.55 3.93
N GLY A 38 5.55 26.66 3.19
CA GLY A 38 4.42 27.28 2.46
C GLY A 38 3.81 26.39 1.36
N VAL A 39 4.14 25.10 1.37
CA VAL A 39 3.77 24.11 0.37
C VAL A 39 2.74 23.17 0.98
N ARG A 40 1.46 23.37 0.65
CA ARG A 40 0.40 22.39 0.93
C ARG A 40 0.69 21.10 0.16
N TYR A 41 1.45 20.18 0.75
CA TYR A 41 1.58 18.82 0.24
C TYR A 41 0.18 18.20 0.14
N ARG A 42 -0.11 17.43 -0.93
CA ARG A 42 -1.32 16.60 -0.94
C ARG A 42 -1.18 15.59 0.20
N ARG A 43 -1.97 15.78 1.24
CA ARG A 43 -1.92 14.97 2.46
C ARG A 43 -2.14 13.50 2.10
N HIS A 44 -1.24 12.64 2.56
CA HIS A 44 -1.35 11.21 2.35
C HIS A 44 -2.66 10.72 2.94
N ILE A 45 -3.55 10.20 2.09
CA ILE A 45 -4.73 9.45 2.53
C ILE A 45 -4.22 8.05 2.81
N LYS A 46 -3.96 7.74 4.08
CA LYS A 46 -3.73 6.36 4.53
C LYS A 46 -5.06 5.81 4.99
N GLY A 47 -5.35 4.55 4.68
CA GLY A 47 -6.67 4.05 4.98
C GLY A 47 -6.89 2.60 4.68
N HIS A 48 -7.87 2.03 5.39
CA HIS A 48 -8.41 0.72 5.09
C HIS A 48 -9.72 0.89 4.33
N ILE A 49 -9.83 0.25 3.17
CA ILE A 49 -11.09 0.11 2.45
C ILE A 49 -11.60 -1.29 2.71
N THR A 50 -12.76 -1.34 3.35
CA THR A 50 -13.42 -2.61 3.66
C THR A 50 -14.63 -2.73 2.76
N VAL A 51 -14.65 -3.81 1.98
CA VAL A 51 -15.76 -4.13 1.09
C VAL A 51 -16.78 -4.90 1.88
N PHE A 52 -18.01 -4.38 1.90
CA PHE A 52 -19.11 -5.02 2.57
C PHE A 52 -20.14 -5.46 1.53
N PRO A 53 -20.82 -6.59 1.76
CA PRO A 53 -22.05 -6.89 1.05
C PRO A 53 -23.06 -5.73 1.24
N ASN A 54 -23.60 -5.18 0.14
CA ASN A 54 -24.57 -4.06 0.22
C ASN A 54 -25.87 -4.48 0.88
N ASN A 55 -26.48 -3.60 1.66
CA ASN A 55 -27.91 -3.69 1.89
C ASN A 55 -28.66 -3.14 0.68
N VAL A 56 -28.98 -4.01 -0.30
CA VAL A 56 -29.72 -3.61 -1.51
C VAL A 56 -31.17 -3.23 -1.19
N GLN A 57 -31.70 -3.66 -0.04
CA GLN A 57 -33.10 -3.43 0.37
C GLN A 57 -33.33 -2.04 0.97
N GLU A 58 -32.39 -1.52 1.77
CA GLU A 58 -32.51 -0.17 2.34
C GLU A 58 -31.99 0.95 1.42
N LEU A 59 -31.20 0.64 0.39
CA LEU A 59 -30.88 1.58 -0.68
C LEU A 59 -32.07 1.48 -1.64
N VAL A 60 -33.03 2.40 -1.58
CA VAL A 60 -34.18 2.39 -2.50
C VAL A 60 -33.63 2.31 -3.92
N ALA A 61 -33.62 1.13 -4.54
CA ALA A 61 -32.84 0.85 -5.76
C ALA A 61 -33.26 1.74 -6.95
N ASN A 62 -34.39 2.43 -6.80
CA ASN A 62 -35.01 3.28 -7.80
C ASN A 62 -35.02 4.77 -7.43
N VAL A 63 -34.44 5.20 -6.31
CA VAL A 63 -34.44 6.61 -5.87
C VAL A 63 -33.02 7.05 -5.49
N LEU A 64 -32.50 8.08 -6.15
CA LEU A 64 -31.18 8.67 -5.91
C LEU A 64 -31.27 10.19 -5.77
N PRO A 65 -30.34 10.87 -5.06
CA PRO A 65 -29.13 10.33 -4.42
C PRO A 65 -29.40 9.60 -3.09
N HIS A 66 -28.49 8.72 -2.69
CA HIS A 66 -28.56 8.08 -1.36
C HIS A 66 -28.53 9.13 -0.23
N PRO A 67 -29.29 8.93 0.86
CA PRO A 67 -29.28 9.83 2.02
C PRO A 67 -27.87 10.02 2.57
N LEU A 68 -27.51 11.27 2.85
CA LEU A 68 -26.15 11.60 3.27
C LEU A 68 -25.73 10.85 4.54
N LEU A 69 -26.62 10.80 5.55
CA LEU A 69 -26.33 10.18 6.84
C LEU A 69 -25.92 8.71 6.70
N LYS A 70 -26.61 7.96 5.84
CA LYS A 70 -26.32 6.55 5.59
C LYS A 70 -24.93 6.35 4.98
N VAL A 71 -24.58 7.18 3.99
CA VAL A 71 -23.24 7.14 3.37
C VAL A 71 -22.14 7.49 4.39
N MET A 72 -22.45 8.36 5.35
CA MET A 72 -21.50 8.79 6.37
C MET A 72 -21.24 7.77 7.48
N ASP A 73 -22.15 6.82 7.72
CA ASP A 73 -21.94 5.76 8.71
C ASP A 73 -20.93 4.70 8.21
N GLU A 74 -20.71 4.67 6.90
CA GLU A 74 -19.72 3.82 6.23
C GLU A 74 -18.35 4.52 6.05
N ILE A 75 -18.17 5.74 6.55
CA ILE A 75 -16.93 6.53 6.39
C ILE A 75 -16.41 6.92 7.76
N HIS A 76 -15.18 6.52 8.05
CA HIS A 76 -14.45 6.98 9.23
C HIS A 76 -13.27 7.85 8.84
N MET A 77 -13.02 8.91 9.62
CA MET A 77 -11.83 9.72 9.43
C MET A 77 -11.12 10.06 10.73
N SER A 78 -9.81 9.89 10.70
CA SER A 78 -8.90 10.35 11.74
C SER A 78 -7.88 11.35 11.20
N TRP A 79 -7.22 12.09 12.08
CA TRP A 79 -6.15 13.01 11.74
C TRP A 79 -5.03 13.00 12.78
N GLN A 80 -3.82 13.28 12.35
CA GLN A 80 -2.63 13.48 13.19
C GLN A 80 -1.99 14.84 12.89
N GLY A 81 -1.44 15.49 13.92
CA GLY A 81 -0.83 16.83 13.83
C GLY A 81 -1.06 17.70 15.07
N LYS A 82 -0.42 18.88 15.10
CA LYS A 82 -0.62 19.91 16.13
C LYS A 82 -1.99 20.57 16.06
N GLU A 83 -2.48 20.85 14.86
CA GLU A 83 -3.73 21.58 14.62
C GLU A 83 -4.74 20.74 13.85
N LYS A 84 -6.03 20.86 14.19
CA LYS A 84 -7.12 20.18 13.47
C LYS A 84 -7.13 20.64 12.00
N PRO A 85 -7.28 19.73 11.01
CA PRO A 85 -7.30 20.12 9.58
C PRO A 85 -8.43 21.12 9.33
N VAL A 86 -8.22 22.12 8.47
CA VAL A 86 -9.33 23.01 8.08
C VAL A 86 -10.24 22.30 7.06
N PRO A 87 -11.54 22.65 6.99
CA PRO A 87 -12.48 21.97 6.08
C PRO A 87 -12.06 21.95 4.60
N SER A 88 -11.34 22.96 4.14
CA SER A 88 -10.82 23.01 2.76
C SER A 88 -9.81 21.91 2.46
N ASP A 89 -9.09 21.43 3.47
CA ASP A 89 -8.12 20.33 3.32
C ASP A 89 -8.80 18.98 3.08
N LEU A 90 -10.05 18.83 3.53
CA LEU A 90 -10.82 17.60 3.45
C LEU A 90 -11.72 17.55 2.20
N SER A 91 -11.81 18.68 1.49
CA SER A 91 -12.71 18.85 0.34
C SER A 91 -12.47 17.84 -0.79
N VAL A 92 -11.23 17.35 -0.94
CA VAL A 92 -10.86 16.36 -1.98
C VAL A 92 -11.62 15.06 -1.83
N LEU A 93 -11.85 14.59 -0.59
CA LEU A 93 -12.62 13.38 -0.33
C LEU A 93 -14.08 13.66 -0.02
N LEU A 94 -14.35 14.77 0.68
CA LEU A 94 -15.62 14.95 1.39
C LEU A 94 -16.51 16.06 0.84
N SER A 95 -16.03 16.85 -0.11
CA SER A 95 -16.85 17.95 -0.65
C SER A 95 -18.10 17.37 -1.29
N VAL A 96 -19.26 17.88 -0.92
CA VAL A 96 -20.56 17.59 -1.52
C VAL A 96 -21.16 18.92 -1.98
N ARG A 97 -21.58 18.98 -3.24
CA ARG A 97 -22.23 20.16 -3.83
C ARG A 97 -23.48 19.70 -4.57
N ARG A 98 -24.64 20.20 -4.15
CA ARG A 98 -25.96 19.83 -4.70
C ARG A 98 -25.99 19.88 -6.21
N ARG A 99 -25.63 21.04 -6.78
CA ARG A 99 -25.64 21.27 -8.25
C ARG A 99 -24.77 20.29 -9.04
N VAL A 100 -23.69 19.77 -8.44
CA VAL A 100 -22.80 18.80 -9.12
C VAL A 100 -23.46 17.42 -9.14
N VAL A 101 -24.04 16.99 -8.01
CA VAL A 101 -24.72 15.70 -7.91
C VAL A 101 -25.98 15.66 -8.78
N GLU A 102 -26.76 16.75 -8.76
CA GLU A 102 -27.96 16.91 -9.58
C GLU A 102 -27.64 16.80 -11.08
N LYS A 103 -26.65 17.55 -11.58
CA LYS A 103 -26.20 17.46 -12.98
C LYS A 103 -25.73 16.06 -13.36
N ALA A 104 -24.96 15.41 -12.49
CA ALA A 104 -24.49 14.04 -12.71
C ALA A 104 -25.65 13.04 -12.84
N LEU A 105 -26.65 13.11 -11.96
CA LEU A 105 -27.83 12.23 -12.01
C LEU A 105 -28.68 12.46 -13.25
N VAL A 106 -28.94 13.72 -13.62
CA VAL A 106 -29.68 14.06 -14.84
C VAL A 106 -28.95 13.53 -16.07
N TRP A 107 -27.62 13.69 -16.13
CA TRP A 107 -26.82 13.17 -17.22
C TRP A 107 -26.85 11.64 -17.29
N LEU A 108 -26.66 10.96 -16.15
CA LEU A 108 -26.70 9.49 -16.06
C LEU A 108 -28.05 8.94 -16.49
N LYS A 109 -29.16 9.53 -16.03
CA LYS A 109 -30.50 9.11 -16.43
C LYS A 109 -30.74 9.21 -17.94
N ARG A 110 -30.10 10.16 -18.62
CA ARG A 110 -30.22 10.36 -20.06
C ARG A 110 -29.33 9.43 -20.89
N HIS A 111 -28.15 9.07 -20.39
CA HIS A 111 -27.11 8.40 -21.20
C HIS A 111 -26.70 7.01 -20.70
N ASN A 112 -27.03 6.65 -19.46
CA ASN A 112 -26.69 5.37 -18.86
C ASN A 112 -27.97 4.53 -18.73
N PRO A 113 -28.09 3.40 -19.46
CA PRO A 113 -29.28 2.55 -19.44
C PRO A 113 -29.65 2.05 -18.04
N LEU A 114 -28.67 1.91 -17.14
CA LEU A 114 -28.90 1.46 -15.76
C LEU A 114 -29.65 2.49 -14.91
N TYR A 115 -29.70 3.75 -15.35
CA TYR A 115 -30.31 4.86 -14.61
C TYR A 115 -31.68 5.27 -15.13
N GLY A 116 -32.16 4.69 -16.24
CA GLY A 116 -33.41 5.13 -16.89
C GLY A 116 -34.63 5.10 -15.98
N HIS A 117 -34.72 4.08 -15.11
CA HIS A 117 -35.82 3.88 -14.17
C HIS A 117 -35.65 4.61 -12.83
N ILE A 118 -34.51 5.30 -12.62
CA ILE A 118 -34.21 5.98 -11.36
C ILE A 118 -35.01 7.28 -11.25
N LYS A 119 -35.69 7.47 -10.12
CA LYS A 119 -36.31 8.72 -9.69
C LYS A 119 -35.27 9.57 -8.95
N ILE A 120 -35.22 10.86 -9.27
CA ILE A 120 -34.32 11.78 -8.60
C ILE A 120 -35.07 12.37 -7.40
N ASP A 121 -34.55 12.16 -6.20
CA ASP A 121 -35.09 12.71 -4.96
C ASP A 121 -34.69 14.18 -4.81
N VAL A 122 -35.61 15.05 -5.22
CA VAL A 122 -35.43 16.49 -5.12
C VAL A 122 -35.50 16.96 -3.66
N ALA A 123 -36.30 16.31 -2.82
CA ALA A 123 -36.43 16.69 -1.41
C ALA A 123 -35.14 16.41 -0.64
N GLU A 124 -34.50 15.26 -0.89
CA GLU A 124 -33.17 14.98 -0.35
C GLU A 124 -32.13 15.99 -0.85
N LEU A 125 -32.14 16.35 -2.15
CA LEU A 125 -31.21 17.36 -2.69
C LEU A 125 -31.42 18.74 -2.04
N GLU A 126 -32.66 19.14 -1.79
CA GLU A 126 -33.03 20.42 -1.16
C GLU A 126 -32.69 20.48 0.32
N SER A 127 -32.64 19.33 1.01
CA SER A 127 -32.27 19.26 2.43
C SER A 127 -30.79 19.57 2.71
N TRP A 128 -29.94 19.65 1.67
CA TRP A 128 -28.50 19.84 1.84
C TRP A 128 -28.13 21.29 2.10
N ASP A 129 -27.81 21.58 3.35
CA ASP A 129 -27.11 22.81 3.70
C ASP A 129 -25.63 22.68 3.32
N THR A 130 -25.20 23.40 2.27
CA THR A 130 -23.82 23.31 1.76
C THR A 130 -23.00 24.55 2.10
N PRO A 131 -22.01 24.44 3.01
CA PRO A 131 -21.00 25.48 3.20
C PRO A 131 -20.24 25.76 1.90
N SER A 132 -19.64 26.95 1.77
CA SER A 132 -18.86 27.36 0.58
C SER A 132 -17.76 26.37 0.16
N HIS A 133 -17.17 25.67 1.14
CA HIS A 133 -16.14 24.64 0.97
C HIS A 133 -16.71 23.22 0.72
N GLY A 134 -18.01 23.02 0.94
CA GLY A 134 -18.74 21.79 0.62
C GLY A 134 -18.53 20.61 1.59
N VAL A 135 -17.77 20.78 2.68
CA VAL A 135 -17.66 19.75 3.73
C VAL A 135 -18.68 20.06 4.80
N LEU A 136 -19.56 19.11 5.13
CA LEU A 136 -20.61 19.34 6.12
C LEU A 136 -20.06 19.34 7.54
N SER A 137 -20.60 20.21 8.41
CA SER A 137 -20.16 20.35 9.81
C SER A 137 -20.21 19.04 10.59
N ARG A 138 -21.26 18.23 10.40
CA ARG A 138 -21.39 16.90 11.04
C ARG A 138 -20.23 15.95 10.70
N VAL A 139 -19.70 16.03 9.48
CA VAL A 139 -18.56 15.23 9.04
C VAL A 139 -17.27 15.73 9.68
N TYR A 140 -17.13 17.05 9.78
CA TYR A 140 -16.01 17.71 10.43
C TYR A 140 -15.98 17.46 11.96
N GLU A 141 -17.14 17.32 12.59
CA GLU A 141 -17.29 16.99 14.01
C GLU A 141 -16.92 15.53 14.33
N ARG A 142 -17.14 14.60 13.38
CA ARG A 142 -16.76 13.18 13.52
C ARG A 142 -15.25 12.92 13.40
N LEU A 143 -14.44 13.89 12.97
CA LEU A 143 -12.98 13.76 12.87
C LEU A 143 -12.33 13.49 14.22
N ARG A 144 -11.61 12.37 14.34
CA ARG A 144 -10.88 12.02 15.56
C ARG A 144 -9.39 12.32 15.44
N ARG A 145 -8.81 12.83 16.51
CA ARG A 145 -7.35 12.94 16.61
C ARG A 145 -6.79 11.57 16.98
N ASP A 146 -5.84 11.09 16.19
CA ASP A 146 -5.18 9.80 16.36
C ASP A 146 -3.67 10.00 16.16
N GLU A 147 -2.94 10.20 17.25
CA GLU A 147 -1.50 10.45 17.24
C GLU A 147 -0.72 9.14 17.37
N PRO A 148 0.18 8.83 16.44
CA PRO A 148 1.00 7.63 16.55
C PRO A 148 1.95 7.75 17.74
N SER A 149 2.16 6.61 18.41
CA SER A 149 3.13 6.46 19.49
C SER A 149 4.55 6.81 19.03
N ALA A 150 5.42 7.13 19.98
CA ALA A 150 6.86 7.33 19.72
C ALA A 150 7.47 6.16 18.96
N GLN A 151 7.07 4.94 19.35
CA GLN A 151 7.54 3.71 18.72
C GLN A 151 7.05 3.57 17.27
N GLU A 152 5.81 3.93 16.97
CA GLU A 152 5.31 3.95 15.60
C GLU A 152 6.08 4.97 14.77
N LYS A 153 6.17 6.22 15.23
CA LYS A 153 6.94 7.30 14.57
C LYS A 153 8.38 6.91 14.26
N ALA A 154 9.05 6.21 15.17
CA ALA A 154 10.43 5.74 14.98
C ALA A 154 10.54 4.52 14.06
N ARG A 155 9.54 3.62 14.03
CA ARG A 155 9.53 2.46 13.13
C ARG A 155 9.30 2.83 11.69
N THR A 156 8.65 3.96 11.47
CA THR A 156 8.06 4.30 10.19
C THR A 156 8.49 5.65 9.63
N GLY A 157 9.38 6.36 10.35
CA GLY A 157 10.06 7.53 9.85
C GLY A 157 10.79 7.28 8.52
N GLN A 158 11.03 8.34 7.76
CA GLN A 158 11.62 8.23 6.44
C GLN A 158 13.10 7.83 6.54
N LEU A 159 13.47 6.81 5.77
CA LEU A 159 14.86 6.36 5.58
C LEU A 159 15.56 7.16 4.46
N VAL A 160 14.78 7.78 3.57
CA VAL A 160 15.30 8.59 2.46
C VAL A 160 15.68 9.97 2.98
N PRO A 161 16.93 10.44 2.76
CA PRO A 161 17.36 11.77 3.15
C PRO A 161 16.45 12.89 2.62
N PRO A 162 16.34 14.06 3.29
CA PRO A 162 15.60 15.22 2.77
C PRO A 162 15.98 15.62 1.33
N THR A 163 17.27 15.58 0.99
CA THR A 163 17.83 15.91 -0.33
C THR A 163 17.22 15.08 -1.44
N GLU A 164 17.20 13.76 -1.29
CA GLU A 164 16.59 12.84 -2.26
C GLU A 164 15.08 13.08 -2.43
N ARG A 165 14.42 13.70 -1.45
CA ARG A 165 12.99 14.04 -1.50
C ARG A 165 12.70 15.37 -2.18
N GLY A 166 13.72 16.07 -2.67
CA GLY A 166 13.60 17.42 -3.21
C GLY A 166 13.21 18.44 -2.13
N LEU A 167 13.61 18.17 -0.88
CA LEU A 167 13.55 19.12 0.22
C LEU A 167 14.96 19.65 0.47
N ASP A 168 15.07 20.93 0.78
CA ASP A 168 16.33 21.47 1.28
C ASP A 168 16.70 20.75 2.59
N GLU A 169 17.99 20.49 2.80
CA GLU A 169 18.47 19.99 4.08
C GLU A 169 18.14 21.04 5.15
N GLY A 170 17.30 20.65 6.12
CA GLY A 170 17.13 21.45 7.32
C GLY A 170 18.43 21.50 8.13
N GLU A 171 18.49 22.40 9.10
CA GLU A 171 19.57 22.41 10.08
C GLU A 171 19.69 21.03 10.75
N ALA A 172 20.92 20.63 11.09
CA ALA A 172 21.17 19.41 11.83
C ALA A 172 20.35 19.44 13.13
N ILE A 173 19.40 18.52 13.24
CA ILE A 173 18.53 18.41 14.42
C ILE A 173 19.32 17.72 15.53
N ASP A 174 19.32 18.28 16.74
CA ASP A 174 19.92 17.62 17.89
C ASP A 174 19.11 16.35 18.23
N ILE A 175 19.79 15.25 18.53
CA ILE A 175 19.15 14.02 18.96
C ILE A 175 18.23 14.21 20.19
N ARG A 176 18.56 15.18 21.06
CA ARG A 176 17.72 15.59 22.19
C ARG A 176 16.40 16.20 21.75
N GLU A 177 16.41 17.00 20.68
CA GLU A 177 15.20 17.58 20.10
C GLU A 177 14.32 16.49 19.47
N VAL A 178 14.94 15.48 18.84
CA VAL A 178 14.23 14.31 18.31
C VAL A 178 13.55 13.52 19.43
N LEU A 179 14.25 13.23 20.52
CA LEU A 179 13.71 12.50 21.68
C LEU A 179 12.63 13.30 22.41
N ALA A 180 12.83 14.61 22.59
CA ALA A 180 11.80 15.50 23.13
C ALA A 180 10.54 15.52 22.27
N THR A 181 10.67 15.51 20.93
CA THR A 181 9.53 15.43 20.01
C THR A 181 8.79 14.10 20.09
N LEU A 182 9.49 13.03 20.49
CA LEU A 182 8.91 11.72 20.74
C LEU A 182 8.30 11.60 22.16
N GLY A 183 8.51 12.59 23.03
CA GLY A 183 8.01 12.60 24.40
C GLY A 183 8.85 11.76 25.38
N GLU A 184 10.09 11.41 25.00
CA GLU A 184 11.01 10.63 25.83
C GLU A 184 12.04 11.57 26.46
N GLY A 185 11.86 11.91 27.74
CA GLY A 185 12.89 12.52 28.59
C GLY A 185 13.90 11.46 29.01
N TYR A 186 15.19 11.81 29.09
CA TYR A 186 16.29 10.88 29.33
C TYR A 186 16.38 10.41 30.80
N ASP A 187 15.29 9.91 31.38
CA ASP A 187 15.26 9.39 32.75
C ASP A 187 15.07 7.86 32.73
N ILE A 188 16.19 7.13 32.75
CA ILE A 188 16.19 5.67 32.85
C ILE A 188 16.40 5.30 34.33
N GLU A 189 15.31 5.07 35.05
CA GLU A 189 15.33 4.28 36.30
C GLU A 189 15.43 2.78 35.97
N PRO A 190 16.10 1.98 36.83
CA PRO A 190 16.40 0.59 36.54
C PRO A 190 15.18 -0.29 36.84
N ASP A 191 14.78 -1.15 35.91
CA ASP A 191 14.13 -2.39 36.34
C ASP A 191 14.45 -3.62 35.48
N GLN A 192 14.30 -4.76 36.13
CA GLN A 192 15.07 -6.00 35.99
C GLN A 192 14.83 -6.81 34.71
N ASP A 193 15.91 -7.46 34.26
CA ASP A 193 15.96 -8.43 33.17
C ASP A 193 14.90 -9.54 33.29
N VAL A 194 14.10 -9.72 32.25
CA VAL A 194 13.42 -10.99 31.97
C VAL A 194 13.93 -11.51 30.64
N THR A 195 14.93 -12.39 30.72
CA THR A 195 15.42 -13.21 29.61
C THR A 195 14.44 -14.34 29.33
N GLY A 196 13.77 -14.29 28.18
CA GLY A 196 12.99 -15.40 27.65
C GLY A 196 13.67 -15.96 26.40
N GLU A 197 14.34 -17.11 26.54
CA GLU A 197 14.81 -17.92 25.41
C GLU A 197 13.63 -18.51 24.61
N PRO A 198 13.79 -18.76 23.29
CA PRO A 198 12.78 -19.47 22.52
C PRO A 198 13.05 -20.99 22.57
N GLU A 199 12.15 -21.74 23.21
CA GLU A 199 12.16 -23.20 23.18
C GLU A 199 11.85 -23.77 21.77
N GLN A 200 12.55 -24.86 21.47
CA GLN A 200 12.36 -25.75 20.34
C GLN A 200 11.07 -26.56 20.48
N GLY A 201 10.44 -26.88 19.35
CA GLY A 201 9.35 -27.84 19.27
C GLY A 201 9.21 -28.37 17.85
N ASP A 202 9.86 -29.50 17.60
CA ASP A 202 9.65 -30.35 16.43
C ASP A 202 8.21 -30.88 16.39
N THR A 203 7.65 -30.99 15.19
CA THR A 203 6.99 -32.23 14.74
C THR A 203 6.75 -32.16 13.25
N ALA A 204 7.19 -33.22 12.58
CA ALA A 204 6.99 -33.48 11.17
C ALA A 204 5.51 -33.74 10.87
N ASP A 205 5.04 -33.30 9.70
CA ASP A 205 4.12 -34.14 8.94
C ASP A 205 4.29 -33.95 7.43
N ARG A 206 4.47 -35.09 6.77
CA ARG A 206 4.54 -35.25 5.31
C ARG A 206 3.14 -35.67 4.87
N ASP A 207 2.55 -35.03 3.87
CA ASP A 207 2.13 -35.78 2.67
C ASP A 207 1.59 -34.97 1.48
N ARG A 208 1.58 -35.69 0.35
CA ARG A 208 1.52 -35.33 -1.07
C ARG A 208 0.16 -34.89 -1.65
N ASP A 209 0.30 -34.14 -2.75
CA ASP A 209 -0.43 -34.10 -4.04
C ASP A 209 -1.92 -34.48 -4.16
N ARG A 210 -2.68 -33.65 -4.90
CA ARG A 210 -3.02 -33.86 -6.33
C ARG A 210 -4.09 -32.87 -6.82
N VAL A 211 -3.88 -32.39 -8.05
CA VAL A 211 -4.81 -31.61 -8.86
C VAL A 211 -5.89 -32.54 -9.42
N SER A 212 -7.16 -32.13 -9.43
CA SER A 212 -8.19 -32.61 -10.35
C SER A 212 -9.33 -31.60 -10.50
N ASN A 213 -9.69 -31.34 -11.76
CA ASN A 213 -10.80 -30.51 -12.23
C ASN A 213 -12.16 -31.03 -11.77
N GLY A 214 -13.11 -30.12 -11.52
CA GLY A 214 -14.52 -30.48 -11.32
C GLY A 214 -15.42 -29.24 -11.25
N ALA A 215 -16.51 -29.30 -11.99
CA ALA A 215 -17.45 -28.23 -12.36
C ALA A 215 -17.90 -27.26 -11.25
N ALA A 216 -18.14 -26.02 -11.67
CA ALA A 216 -18.64 -24.93 -10.84
C ALA A 216 -20.06 -25.20 -10.36
N VAL A 217 -20.22 -25.39 -9.05
CA VAL A 217 -21.51 -25.26 -8.37
C VAL A 217 -21.51 -23.90 -7.64
N PRO A 218 -22.54 -23.06 -7.80
CA PRO A 218 -22.65 -21.82 -7.05
C PRO A 218 -22.88 -22.15 -5.56
N VAL A 219 -21.85 -21.95 -4.74
CA VAL A 219 -21.98 -21.94 -3.28
C VAL A 219 -22.37 -20.52 -2.88
N TYR A 220 -23.57 -20.36 -2.32
CA TYR A 220 -24.06 -19.12 -1.74
C TYR A 220 -23.32 -18.83 -0.42
N GLU A 221 -22.84 -17.60 -0.21
CA GLU A 221 -22.26 -17.16 1.07
C GLU A 221 -23.37 -17.19 2.14
N THR A 222 -23.22 -18.03 3.17
CA THR A 222 -24.15 -18.08 4.30
C THR A 222 -23.96 -16.85 5.20
N SER A 223 -25.04 -16.12 5.43
CA SER A 223 -25.10 -14.81 6.08
C SER A 223 -25.22 -14.90 7.61
N SER A 224 -24.30 -14.26 8.35
CA SER A 224 -24.56 -13.48 9.59
C SER A 224 -23.25 -13.29 10.38
N SER A 225 -22.82 -12.04 10.59
CA SER A 225 -21.90 -11.62 11.67
C SER A 225 -21.49 -10.15 11.46
N GLY A 226 -22.11 -9.20 12.16
CA GLY A 226 -21.68 -7.79 12.10
C GLY A 226 -20.18 -7.66 12.41
N MET A 227 -19.44 -6.92 11.59
CA MET A 227 -18.07 -6.52 11.94
C MET A 227 -18.15 -5.17 12.63
N THR A 228 -17.99 -5.17 13.95
CA THR A 228 -17.77 -3.95 14.73
C THR A 228 -16.27 -3.88 15.05
N ALA A 229 -15.62 -2.78 14.65
CA ALA A 229 -14.35 -2.38 15.26
C ALA A 229 -14.72 -1.35 16.32
N GLU A 230 -14.50 -1.63 17.60
CA GLU A 230 -14.99 -0.77 18.69
C GLU A 230 -13.95 0.28 19.11
N VAL A 231 -14.41 1.47 19.53
CA VAL A 231 -13.62 2.42 20.30
C VAL A 231 -14.38 2.83 21.55
N ARG A 232 -13.67 2.82 22.70
CA ARG A 232 -14.20 3.22 24.01
C ARG A 232 -14.49 4.73 24.04
N ARG A 233 -15.75 5.11 24.28
CA ARG A 233 -16.22 6.44 24.70
C ARG A 233 -16.55 6.36 26.19
N GLY A 234 -15.61 6.72 27.07
CA GLY A 234 -15.85 6.56 28.52
C GLY A 234 -16.33 5.14 28.86
N ASN A 235 -17.47 5.01 29.57
CA ASN A 235 -18.07 3.70 29.93
C ASN A 235 -18.86 3.00 28.81
N GLY A 236 -18.89 3.51 27.57
CA GLY A 236 -19.60 2.88 26.44
C GLY A 236 -18.72 2.62 25.23
N ALA A 237 -18.87 1.46 24.57
CA ALA A 237 -18.21 1.14 23.30
C ALA A 237 -19.10 1.57 22.12
N GLU A 238 -18.59 2.41 21.22
CA GLU A 238 -19.25 2.70 19.93
C GLU A 238 -18.42 2.11 18.77
N PRO A 239 -19.05 1.44 17.79
CA PRO A 239 -18.38 0.94 16.61
C PRO A 239 -17.85 2.06 15.69
N TYR A 240 -16.66 1.85 15.14
CA TYR A 240 -15.88 2.78 14.29
C TYR A 240 -16.47 2.95 12.89
N ILE A 241 -17.09 1.88 12.36
CA ILE A 241 -17.93 1.83 11.17
C ILE A 241 -19.14 0.98 11.54
N VAL A 242 -20.34 1.46 11.24
CA VAL A 242 -21.59 0.69 11.38
C VAL A 242 -22.04 0.29 10.00
N VAL A 243 -22.10 -1.02 9.75
CA VAL A 243 -22.64 -1.57 8.51
C VAL A 243 -23.96 -2.25 8.82
N ASN A 244 -25.06 -1.58 8.48
CA ASN A 244 -26.39 -2.18 8.52
C ASN A 244 -26.50 -3.18 7.37
N ARG A 245 -26.68 -4.47 7.69
CA ARG A 245 -26.78 -5.53 6.69
C ARG A 245 -28.25 -5.74 6.33
N GLY A 246 -28.55 -5.75 5.03
CA GLY A 246 -29.84 -6.19 4.49
C GLY A 246 -29.84 -7.69 4.24
N GLU A 247 -30.99 -8.24 3.84
CA GLU A 247 -31.08 -9.65 3.48
C GLU A 247 -30.57 -9.93 2.04
N ASP A 248 -30.62 -8.92 1.15
CA ASP A 248 -30.10 -8.99 -0.21
C ASP A 248 -28.80 -8.21 -0.41
N PHE A 249 -27.80 -8.88 -1.00
CA PHE A 249 -26.46 -8.34 -1.22
C PHE A 249 -26.15 -8.08 -2.69
N ALA A 250 -25.41 -7.00 -2.97
CA ALA A 250 -24.86 -6.79 -4.30
C ALA A 250 -23.82 -7.86 -4.59
N ASP A 251 -24.09 -8.70 -5.60
CA ASP A 251 -23.19 -9.76 -6.03
C ASP A 251 -21.93 -9.13 -6.67
N PRO A 252 -20.72 -9.32 -6.11
CA PRO A 252 -19.48 -8.88 -6.73
C PRO A 252 -19.19 -9.55 -8.08
N PHE A 253 -19.91 -10.64 -8.39
CA PHE A 253 -19.87 -11.35 -9.67
C PHE A 253 -20.97 -10.91 -10.64
N ASP A 254 -21.86 -9.98 -10.26
CA ASP A 254 -22.79 -9.35 -11.18
C ASP A 254 -22.01 -8.72 -12.33
N VAL A 255 -22.48 -8.96 -13.54
CA VAL A 255 -21.80 -8.57 -14.78
C VAL A 255 -21.56 -7.06 -14.83
N ARG A 256 -22.50 -6.29 -14.29
CA ARG A 256 -22.49 -4.83 -14.23
C ARG A 256 -22.06 -4.30 -12.85
N PHE A 257 -21.50 -5.13 -11.97
CA PHE A 257 -21.09 -4.75 -10.62
C PHE A 257 -20.23 -3.48 -10.61
N PHE A 258 -19.15 -3.44 -11.39
CA PHE A 258 -18.25 -2.27 -11.43
C PHE A 258 -18.92 -1.02 -12.00
N ALA A 259 -19.81 -1.19 -12.99
CA ALA A 259 -20.52 -0.08 -13.60
C ALA A 259 -21.57 0.52 -12.66
N LYS A 260 -22.24 -0.33 -11.86
CA LYS A 260 -23.16 0.08 -10.80
C LYS A 260 -22.43 0.75 -9.62
N THR A 261 -21.18 0.36 -9.35
CA THR A 261 -20.38 0.88 -8.22
C THR A 261 -19.64 2.17 -8.55
N PHE A 262 -19.11 2.34 -9.77
CA PHE A 262 -18.30 3.49 -10.17
C PHE A 262 -18.84 4.20 -11.42
N PRO A 263 -19.97 4.93 -11.32
CA PRO A 263 -20.57 5.60 -12.46
C PRO A 263 -19.65 6.67 -13.11
N ALA A 264 -18.68 7.24 -12.39
CA ALA A 264 -17.72 8.17 -12.99
C ALA A 264 -16.68 7.46 -13.86
N LEU A 265 -16.33 6.22 -13.52
CA LEU A 265 -15.40 5.40 -14.30
C LEU A 265 -16.10 4.68 -15.47
N PHE A 266 -17.37 4.33 -15.30
CA PHE A 266 -18.21 3.62 -16.27
C PHE A 266 -19.47 4.44 -16.61
N PRO A 267 -19.33 5.61 -17.25
CA PRO A 267 -20.44 6.54 -17.48
C PRO A 267 -21.57 5.95 -18.32
N LEU A 268 -21.27 4.98 -19.19
CA LEU A 268 -22.24 4.32 -20.08
C LEU A 268 -22.82 3.01 -19.50
N GLY A 269 -22.46 2.63 -18.28
CA GLY A 269 -23.02 1.45 -17.62
C GLY A 269 -22.44 0.10 -18.08
N ARG A 270 -21.31 0.10 -18.80
CA ARG A 270 -20.67 -1.09 -19.40
C ARG A 270 -19.15 -1.08 -19.20
N GLY A 271 -18.50 -2.24 -19.32
CA GLY A 271 -17.04 -2.35 -19.37
C GLY A 271 -16.39 -3.10 -18.21
N GLY A 272 -17.15 -3.94 -17.50
CA GLY A 272 -16.63 -4.87 -16.50
C GLY A 272 -15.72 -5.95 -17.09
N PRO A 273 -15.22 -6.89 -16.26
CA PRO A 273 -14.40 -8.01 -16.73
C PRO A 273 -15.18 -9.07 -17.54
N LEU A 274 -16.52 -9.05 -17.49
CA LEU A 274 -17.41 -10.04 -18.07
C LEU A 274 -18.17 -9.50 -19.30
N GLN A 275 -17.48 -8.84 -20.24
CA GLN A 275 -18.10 -8.12 -21.37
C GLN A 275 -18.91 -9.01 -22.31
N ALA A 276 -18.54 -10.30 -22.45
CA ALA A 276 -19.30 -11.23 -23.27
C ALA A 276 -20.68 -11.49 -22.65
N ASP A 277 -20.72 -11.68 -21.33
CA ASP A 277 -21.94 -11.89 -20.57
C ASP A 277 -22.80 -10.60 -20.55
N GLU A 278 -22.16 -9.41 -20.48
CA GLU A 278 -22.87 -8.12 -20.59
C GLU A 278 -23.58 -8.02 -21.94
N SER A 279 -22.89 -8.41 -23.02
CA SER A 279 -23.41 -8.35 -24.39
C SER A 279 -24.58 -9.32 -24.60
N ILE A 280 -24.53 -10.51 -24.00
CA ILE A 280 -25.63 -11.49 -24.02
C ILE A 280 -26.86 -10.94 -23.29
N GLN A 281 -26.67 -10.34 -22.11
CA GLN A 281 -27.77 -9.72 -21.36
C GLN A 281 -28.39 -8.53 -22.10
N ASP A 282 -27.57 -7.71 -22.76
CA ASP A 282 -28.06 -6.59 -23.58
C ASP A 282 -28.86 -7.09 -24.80
N ALA A 283 -28.40 -8.14 -25.47
CA ALA A 283 -29.08 -8.74 -26.62
C ALA A 283 -30.39 -9.46 -26.25
N ALA A 284 -30.49 -10.04 -25.05
CA ALA A 284 -31.74 -10.62 -24.55
C ALA A 284 -32.83 -9.55 -24.27
N GLY A 285 -32.44 -8.27 -24.12
CA GLY A 285 -33.35 -7.14 -23.94
C GLY A 285 -33.73 -6.41 -25.22
N GLU A 286 -32.90 -6.46 -26.26
CA GLU A 286 -33.16 -5.83 -27.57
C GLU A 286 -33.72 -6.85 -28.57
N ARG A 287 -35.05 -6.88 -28.75
CA ARG A 287 -35.63 -7.50 -29.96
C ARG A 287 -35.36 -6.57 -31.14
N ASP A 288 -34.54 -7.06 -32.07
CA ASP A 288 -34.35 -6.55 -33.44
C ASP A 288 -33.23 -5.50 -33.65
N VAL A 289 -32.03 -5.95 -34.07
CA VAL A 289 -31.03 -5.08 -34.71
C VAL A 289 -30.26 -5.88 -35.79
N GLY A 290 -30.16 -5.31 -36.99
CA GLY A 290 -29.73 -5.95 -38.24
C GLY A 290 -28.27 -6.41 -38.37
N ILE A 291 -28.04 -7.12 -39.48
CA ILE A 291 -26.95 -8.07 -39.76
C ILE A 291 -25.53 -7.44 -39.78
N GLU A 292 -25.38 -6.13 -40.01
CA GLU A 292 -24.07 -5.46 -40.03
C GLU A 292 -23.51 -5.13 -38.64
N ALA A 293 -24.36 -4.95 -37.62
CA ALA A 293 -23.94 -4.77 -36.22
C ALA A 293 -23.43 -6.08 -35.58
N GLY A 294 -23.74 -7.24 -36.19
CA GLY A 294 -23.32 -8.56 -35.72
C GLY A 294 -21.80 -8.78 -35.80
N ARG A 295 -21.15 -8.33 -36.87
CA ARG A 295 -19.71 -8.59 -37.08
C ARG A 295 -18.79 -7.78 -36.15
N ALA A 296 -19.20 -6.59 -35.75
CA ALA A 296 -18.49 -5.80 -34.73
C ALA A 296 -18.78 -6.30 -33.30
N ARG A 297 -20.00 -6.81 -33.06
CA ARG A 297 -20.38 -7.50 -31.81
C ARG A 297 -19.59 -8.79 -31.63
N ASP A 298 -19.32 -9.57 -32.68
CA ASP A 298 -18.57 -10.83 -32.61
C ASP A 298 -17.09 -10.65 -32.20
N LEU A 299 -16.46 -9.51 -32.56
CA LEU A 299 -15.10 -9.20 -32.13
C LEU A 299 -15.02 -8.80 -30.64
N ILE A 300 -16.03 -8.10 -30.12
CA ILE A 300 -16.14 -7.66 -28.71
C ILE A 300 -16.67 -8.78 -27.80
N SER A 301 -17.52 -9.67 -28.34
CA SER A 301 -18.12 -10.84 -27.66
C SER A 301 -17.10 -11.89 -27.21
N SER A 302 -15.85 -11.81 -27.67
CA SER A 302 -14.92 -12.94 -27.57
C SER A 302 -14.12 -13.06 -26.26
N ARG A 303 -14.12 -12.11 -25.31
CA ARG A 303 -13.21 -12.21 -24.14
C ARG A 303 -13.76 -11.68 -22.82
N ASN A 304 -14.48 -12.53 -22.10
CA ASN A 304 -14.44 -12.46 -20.64
C ASN A 304 -12.97 -12.56 -20.20
N MET A 305 -12.57 -11.68 -19.29
CA MET A 305 -11.20 -11.60 -18.81
C MET A 305 -11.16 -11.94 -17.33
N GLY A 306 -10.07 -12.59 -16.89
CA GLY A 306 -9.81 -12.69 -15.46
C GLY A 306 -9.71 -11.30 -14.83
N LEU A 307 -10.30 -11.11 -13.65
CA LEU A 307 -10.34 -9.82 -12.93
C LEU A 307 -8.97 -9.12 -12.89
N VAL A 308 -7.89 -9.87 -12.63
CA VAL A 308 -6.53 -9.33 -12.57
C VAL A 308 -6.05 -8.81 -13.92
N THR A 309 -6.35 -9.52 -15.01
CA THR A 309 -5.94 -9.12 -16.36
C THR A 309 -6.74 -7.89 -16.81
N TRP A 310 -8.05 -7.88 -16.59
CA TRP A 310 -8.90 -6.71 -16.85
C TRP A 310 -8.44 -5.49 -16.03
N ALA A 311 -8.20 -5.67 -14.73
CA ALA A 311 -7.70 -4.62 -13.84
C ALA A 311 -6.39 -4.01 -14.35
N LYS A 312 -5.43 -4.84 -14.78
CA LYS A 312 -4.17 -4.36 -15.37
C LYS A 312 -4.42 -3.47 -16.58
N LEU A 313 -5.31 -3.86 -17.49
CA LEU A 313 -5.63 -3.07 -18.68
C LEU A 313 -6.29 -1.73 -18.34
N VAL A 314 -7.32 -1.74 -17.49
CA VAL A 314 -8.04 -0.50 -17.16
C VAL A 314 -7.18 0.47 -16.34
N LEU A 315 -6.37 -0.05 -15.41
CA LEU A 315 -5.42 0.76 -14.64
C LEU A 315 -4.36 1.37 -15.56
N GLN A 316 -3.82 0.61 -16.52
CA GLN A 316 -2.78 1.11 -17.43
C GLN A 316 -3.30 2.03 -18.54
N ARG A 317 -4.62 2.10 -18.75
CA ARG A 317 -5.25 2.91 -19.80
C ARG A 317 -4.83 4.39 -19.75
N HIS A 318 -4.60 4.97 -20.93
CA HIS A 318 -4.31 6.40 -21.09
C HIS A 318 -5.44 7.27 -20.49
N GLY A 319 -5.05 8.40 -19.91
CA GLY A 319 -5.92 9.32 -19.19
C GLY A 319 -5.99 9.05 -17.68
N GLY A 320 -5.41 7.96 -17.18
CA GLY A 320 -5.13 7.74 -15.75
C GLY A 320 -6.34 7.54 -14.82
N ARG A 321 -7.58 7.79 -15.28
CA ARG A 321 -8.80 7.86 -14.45
C ARG A 321 -8.98 6.70 -13.48
N PHE A 322 -8.76 5.46 -13.93
CA PHE A 322 -8.86 4.26 -13.09
C PHE A 322 -7.73 4.19 -12.05
N ALA A 323 -6.50 4.52 -12.43
CA ALA A 323 -5.33 4.46 -11.57
C ALA A 323 -5.33 5.59 -10.52
N SER A 324 -5.83 6.77 -10.88
CA SER A 324 -5.95 7.92 -9.99
C SER A 324 -7.23 7.92 -9.14
N HIS A 325 -8.16 6.99 -9.40
CA HIS A 325 -9.40 6.91 -8.63
C HIS A 325 -9.11 6.49 -7.18
N PRO A 326 -9.53 7.24 -6.15
CA PRO A 326 -9.11 7.00 -4.76
C PRO A 326 -9.47 5.61 -4.21
N ILE A 327 -10.53 4.98 -4.74
CA ILE A 327 -11.09 3.73 -4.19
C ILE A 327 -10.94 2.53 -5.14
N PHE A 328 -10.85 2.76 -6.45
CA PHE A 328 -11.06 1.71 -7.45
C PHE A 328 -10.06 0.56 -7.30
N ALA A 329 -8.76 0.88 -7.22
CA ALA A 329 -7.70 -0.12 -7.11
C ALA A 329 -7.83 -0.98 -5.83
N PHE A 330 -8.27 -0.37 -4.73
CA PHE A 330 -8.51 -1.07 -3.47
C PHE A 330 -9.72 -2.01 -3.55
N LEU A 331 -10.82 -1.57 -4.17
CA LEU A 331 -11.99 -2.42 -4.37
C LEU A 331 -11.62 -3.64 -5.24
N VAL A 332 -10.95 -3.42 -6.37
CA VAL A 332 -10.51 -4.48 -7.27
C VAL A 332 -9.55 -5.44 -6.56
N PHE A 333 -8.61 -4.94 -5.78
CA PHE A 333 -7.72 -5.75 -4.96
C PHE A 333 -8.51 -6.62 -3.97
N ASN A 334 -9.46 -6.02 -3.24
CA ASN A 334 -10.29 -6.73 -2.27
C ASN A 334 -11.14 -7.83 -2.94
N VAL A 335 -11.83 -7.54 -4.05
CA VAL A 335 -12.60 -8.53 -4.83
C VAL A 335 -11.67 -9.67 -5.30
N GLY A 336 -10.44 -9.34 -5.72
CA GLY A 336 -9.43 -10.33 -6.07
C GLY A 336 -9.02 -11.24 -4.90
N ILE A 337 -8.84 -10.69 -3.70
CA ILE A 337 -8.55 -11.45 -2.48
C ILE A 337 -9.74 -12.33 -2.08
N ARG A 338 -10.97 -11.80 -2.08
CA ARG A 338 -12.19 -12.58 -1.80
C ARG A 338 -12.34 -13.74 -2.79
N SER A 339 -12.12 -13.50 -4.07
CA SER A 339 -12.15 -14.55 -5.10
C SER A 339 -11.12 -15.66 -4.84
N ARG A 340 -9.90 -15.32 -4.38
CA ARG A 340 -8.88 -16.30 -3.97
C ARG A 340 -9.29 -17.06 -2.71
N ASN A 341 -9.75 -16.35 -1.69
CA ASN A 341 -10.19 -16.95 -0.42
C ASN A 341 -11.37 -17.90 -0.64
N ARG A 342 -12.32 -17.56 -1.52
CA ARG A 342 -13.44 -18.45 -1.90
C ARG A 342 -12.93 -19.82 -2.37
N ARG A 343 -11.88 -19.87 -3.18
CA ARG A 343 -11.29 -21.13 -3.64
C ARG A 343 -10.67 -21.94 -2.49
N VAL A 344 -10.02 -21.26 -1.55
CA VAL A 344 -9.50 -21.89 -0.33
C VAL A 344 -10.66 -22.43 0.51
N SER A 345 -11.72 -21.65 0.70
CA SER A 345 -12.93 -22.08 1.43
C SER A 345 -13.54 -23.33 0.81
N MET A 346 -13.72 -23.37 -0.52
CA MET A 346 -14.26 -24.54 -1.22
C MET A 346 -13.41 -25.80 -0.99
N ALA A 347 -12.09 -25.67 -0.87
CA ALA A 347 -11.22 -26.79 -0.53
C ALA A 347 -11.29 -27.14 0.96
N SER A 348 -11.35 -26.15 1.85
CA SER A 348 -11.44 -26.34 3.30
C SER A 348 -12.73 -27.04 3.73
N VAL A 349 -13.88 -26.69 3.12
CA VAL A 349 -15.18 -27.31 3.41
C VAL A 349 -15.21 -28.81 3.06
N LYS A 350 -14.37 -29.24 2.11
CA LYS A 350 -14.24 -30.65 1.73
C LYS A 350 -13.33 -31.47 2.67
N ARG A 351 -12.66 -30.83 3.63
CA ARG A 351 -11.76 -31.52 4.57
C ARG A 351 -12.55 -32.26 5.64
N LYS A 352 -11.97 -33.37 6.12
CA LYS A 352 -12.57 -34.20 7.16
C LYS A 352 -12.75 -33.45 8.49
N GLU A 353 -11.91 -32.45 8.77
CA GLU A 353 -11.99 -31.65 10.00
C GLU A 353 -13.10 -30.57 9.95
N PHE A 354 -13.71 -30.29 8.80
CA PHE A 354 -14.67 -29.18 8.67
C PHE A 354 -15.93 -29.31 9.54
N PRO A 355 -16.57 -30.50 9.71
CA PRO A 355 -17.72 -30.65 10.59
C PRO A 355 -17.42 -30.27 12.05
N GLU A 356 -16.19 -30.50 12.51
CA GLU A 356 -15.76 -30.08 13.84
C GLU A 356 -15.65 -28.55 13.93
N VAL A 357 -15.06 -27.92 12.92
CA VAL A 357 -14.98 -26.46 12.82
C VAL A 357 -16.37 -25.83 12.78
N GLU A 358 -17.31 -26.40 12.02
CA GLU A 358 -18.70 -25.93 11.99
C GLU A 358 -19.36 -26.02 13.37
N ARG A 359 -19.20 -27.17 14.04
CA ARG A 359 -19.69 -27.35 15.41
C ARG A 359 -19.10 -26.31 16.36
N LEU A 360 -17.79 -26.05 16.28
CA LEU A 360 -17.12 -25.05 17.11
C LEU A 360 -17.68 -23.65 16.88
N ILE A 361 -17.88 -23.23 15.62
CA ILE A 361 -18.46 -21.92 15.30
C ILE A 361 -19.84 -21.76 15.94
N ARG A 362 -20.68 -22.80 15.91
CA ARG A 362 -22.01 -22.79 16.53
C ARG A 362 -21.96 -22.72 18.07
N LEU A 363 -20.86 -23.15 18.68
CA LEU A 363 -20.65 -23.15 20.13
C LEU A 363 -19.90 -21.90 20.63
N LEU A 364 -19.53 -20.96 19.75
CA LEU A 364 -18.93 -19.70 20.16
C LEU A 364 -20.01 -18.77 20.72
N SER A 365 -19.77 -18.28 21.94
CA SER A 365 -20.53 -17.18 22.53
C SER A 365 -19.70 -15.91 22.56
N VAL A 366 -20.35 -14.75 22.66
CA VAL A 366 -19.68 -13.44 22.77
C VAL A 366 -18.78 -13.42 24.01
N GLU A 367 -19.24 -13.95 25.13
CA GLU A 367 -18.49 -13.98 26.39
C GLU A 367 -17.23 -14.85 26.28
N ARG A 368 -17.31 -15.98 25.56
CA ARG A 368 -16.17 -16.86 25.31
C ARG A 368 -15.11 -16.15 24.46
N LEU A 369 -15.53 -15.46 23.41
CA LEU A 369 -14.63 -14.70 22.54
C LEU A 369 -13.98 -13.52 23.27
N GLU A 370 -14.72 -12.81 24.12
CA GLU A 370 -14.15 -11.70 24.89
C GLU A 370 -13.13 -12.18 25.94
N ARG A 371 -13.37 -13.32 26.61
CA ARG A 371 -12.35 -13.91 27.48
C ARG A 371 -11.09 -14.29 26.70
N ALA A 372 -11.25 -14.97 25.57
CA ALA A 372 -10.11 -15.37 24.74
C ALA A 372 -9.34 -14.15 24.20
N LYS A 373 -10.04 -13.06 23.84
CA LYS A 373 -9.42 -11.80 23.42
C LYS A 373 -8.58 -11.18 24.54
N VAL A 374 -9.10 -11.09 25.76
CA VAL A 374 -8.34 -10.56 26.91
C VAL A 374 -7.09 -11.41 27.17
N GLU A 375 -7.20 -12.75 27.14
CA GLU A 375 -6.04 -13.63 27.28
C GLU A 375 -5.00 -13.41 26.17
N LEU A 376 -5.45 -13.25 24.92
CA LEU A 376 -4.58 -12.99 23.77
C LEU A 376 -3.91 -11.62 23.83
N GLU A 377 -4.59 -10.59 24.34
CA GLU A 377 -4.03 -9.25 24.53
C GLU A 377 -2.92 -9.25 25.58
N VAL A 378 -3.09 -10.00 26.68
CA VAL A 378 -2.12 -10.08 27.78
C VAL A 378 -0.97 -11.04 27.48
N SER A 379 -1.28 -12.26 27.03
CA SER A 379 -0.31 -13.36 26.94
C SER A 379 0.08 -13.74 25.51
N ARG A 380 -0.61 -13.19 24.48
CA ARG A 380 -0.53 -13.63 23.07
C ARG A 380 -0.98 -15.07 22.80
N THR A 381 -1.51 -15.75 23.81
CA THR A 381 -2.08 -17.10 23.72
C THR A 381 -3.45 -17.14 24.37
N THR A 382 -4.23 -18.19 24.12
CA THR A 382 -5.47 -18.44 24.86
C THR A 382 -5.50 -19.90 25.31
N SER A 383 -6.06 -20.12 26.48
CA SER A 383 -6.34 -21.46 27.01
C SER A 383 -7.49 -22.15 26.28
N ASP A 384 -8.27 -21.40 25.49
CA ASP A 384 -9.43 -21.91 24.77
C ASP A 384 -9.03 -22.71 23.52
N GLU A 385 -9.13 -24.04 23.62
CA GLU A 385 -8.78 -24.96 22.54
C GLU A 385 -9.63 -24.75 21.27
N GLY A 386 -10.91 -24.41 21.43
CA GLY A 386 -11.82 -24.16 20.31
C GLY A 386 -11.44 -22.90 19.54
N VAL A 387 -11.12 -21.82 20.25
CA VAL A 387 -10.60 -20.59 19.64
C VAL A 387 -9.25 -20.85 18.97
N ASN A 388 -8.35 -21.61 19.59
CA ASN A 388 -7.08 -22.00 18.98
C ASN A 388 -7.26 -22.83 17.69
N GLN A 389 -8.23 -23.75 17.65
CA GLN A 389 -8.55 -24.53 16.44
C GLN A 389 -9.14 -23.65 15.33
N LEU A 390 -9.97 -22.66 15.68
CA LEU A 390 -10.51 -21.69 14.73
C LEU A 390 -9.42 -20.77 14.17
N LEU A 391 -8.51 -20.26 15.01
CA LEU A 391 -7.37 -19.45 14.55
C LEU A 391 -6.47 -20.25 13.60
N ARG A 392 -6.22 -21.54 13.90
CA ARG A 392 -5.52 -22.45 12.98
C ARG A 392 -6.25 -22.61 11.65
N SER A 393 -7.57 -22.79 11.68
CA SER A 393 -8.40 -22.88 10.48
C SER A 393 -8.38 -21.59 9.65
N LEU A 394 -8.36 -20.42 10.31
CA LEU A 394 -8.28 -19.11 9.67
C LEU A 394 -6.91 -18.86 9.03
N SER A 395 -5.83 -19.37 9.61
CA SER A 395 -4.46 -19.22 9.08
C SER A 395 -4.32 -19.78 7.64
N LEU A 396 -5.14 -20.77 7.26
CA LEU A 396 -5.17 -21.34 5.91
C LEU A 396 -5.44 -20.26 4.83
N TYR A 397 -6.31 -19.29 5.14
CA TYR A 397 -6.60 -18.17 4.25
C TYR A 397 -5.43 -17.21 4.15
N GLY A 398 -4.75 -16.96 5.27
CA GLY A 398 -3.58 -16.10 5.36
C GLY A 398 -2.49 -16.48 4.35
N TYR A 399 -2.21 -17.77 4.15
CA TYR A 399 -1.15 -18.21 3.23
C TYR A 399 -1.32 -17.76 1.77
N ARG A 400 -2.54 -17.46 1.33
CA ARG A 400 -2.85 -16.99 -0.04
C ARG A 400 -3.07 -15.48 -0.10
N GLN A 401 -3.04 -14.80 1.03
CA GLN A 401 -3.18 -13.35 1.13
C GLN A 401 -1.81 -12.69 1.13
N PRO A 402 -1.51 -11.83 0.12
CA PRO A 402 -0.29 -11.02 0.14
C PRO A 402 -0.19 -10.22 1.44
N MET A 403 1.01 -10.12 1.98
CA MET A 403 1.31 -9.33 3.20
C MET A 403 0.60 -9.81 4.48
N SER A 404 0.00 -11.01 4.48
CA SER A 404 -0.48 -11.64 5.72
C SER A 404 0.67 -12.12 6.61
N ARG A 405 0.39 -12.44 7.87
CA ARG A 405 1.36 -13.05 8.79
C ARG A 405 1.86 -14.38 8.23
N GLU A 406 0.96 -15.20 7.71
CA GLU A 406 1.23 -16.55 7.20
C GLU A 406 2.04 -16.51 5.90
N SER A 407 1.77 -15.55 5.03
CA SER A 407 2.61 -15.32 3.84
C SER A 407 4.03 -14.91 4.24
N ARG A 408 4.22 -14.09 5.28
CA ARG A 408 5.55 -13.75 5.80
C ARG A 408 6.26 -14.98 6.39
N LEU A 409 5.55 -15.82 7.14
CA LEU A 409 6.10 -17.08 7.64
C LEU A 409 6.54 -18.02 6.51
N ASN A 410 5.77 -18.08 5.42
CA ASN A 410 6.15 -18.86 4.24
C ASN A 410 7.42 -18.31 3.57
N MET A 411 7.55 -16.98 3.46
CA MET A 411 8.78 -16.36 2.97
C MET A 411 9.98 -16.71 3.85
N ARG A 412 9.83 -16.70 5.18
CA ARG A 412 10.88 -17.12 6.12
C ARG A 412 11.31 -18.57 5.90
N ARG A 413 10.35 -19.49 5.74
CA ARG A 413 10.63 -20.91 5.43
C ARG A 413 11.37 -21.08 4.11
N LYS A 414 11.03 -20.30 3.08
CA LYS A 414 11.76 -20.29 1.80
C LYS A 414 13.21 -19.85 2.00
N ILE A 415 13.45 -18.77 2.75
CA ILE A 415 14.81 -18.33 3.07
C ILE A 415 15.57 -19.42 3.82
N GLN A 416 14.98 -20.04 4.84
CA GLN A 416 15.59 -21.16 5.57
C GLN A 416 15.94 -22.34 4.65
N SER A 417 15.05 -22.69 3.71
CA SER A 417 15.33 -23.76 2.74
C SER A 417 16.49 -23.44 1.79
N LEU A 418 16.65 -22.16 1.41
CA LEU A 418 17.81 -21.71 0.63
C LEU A 418 19.07 -21.77 1.48
N ILE A 419 19.00 -21.43 2.77
CA ILE A 419 20.15 -21.53 3.68
C ILE A 419 20.62 -22.98 3.81
N ILE A 420 19.68 -23.93 4.00
CA ILE A 420 20.02 -25.35 4.09
C ILE A 420 20.65 -25.88 2.80
N ARG A 421 20.17 -25.44 1.63
CA ARG A 421 20.63 -25.95 0.34
C ARG A 421 21.92 -25.29 -0.17
N ASP A 422 22.02 -23.97 -0.04
CA ASP A 422 23.02 -23.14 -0.72
C ASP A 422 23.99 -22.46 0.29
N GLY A 423 23.87 -22.72 1.59
CA GLY A 423 24.64 -22.07 2.64
C GLY A 423 24.09 -20.70 3.03
N ILE A 424 24.80 -19.95 3.86
CA ILE A 424 24.35 -18.61 4.27
C ILE A 424 24.45 -17.61 3.08
N PRO A 425 23.50 -16.67 2.95
CA PRO A 425 23.60 -15.62 1.94
C PRO A 425 24.84 -14.77 2.17
N ALA A 426 25.51 -14.37 1.09
CA ALA A 426 26.72 -13.55 1.16
C ALA A 426 26.40 -12.07 1.28
N ILE A 427 25.35 -11.61 0.61
CA ILE A 427 25.01 -10.19 0.52
C ILE A 427 23.56 -10.01 0.94
N TRP A 428 23.35 -9.17 1.95
CA TRP A 428 22.05 -8.59 2.24
C TRP A 428 22.00 -7.17 1.67
N PHE A 429 20.89 -6.81 1.04
CA PHE A 429 20.76 -5.49 0.44
C PHE A 429 19.33 -4.95 0.59
N THR A 430 19.22 -3.63 0.47
CA THR A 430 17.94 -2.94 0.36
C THR A 430 17.98 -2.03 -0.86
N LEU A 431 17.00 -2.13 -1.76
CA LEU A 431 16.83 -1.18 -2.84
C LEU A 431 15.55 -0.38 -2.62
N ASN A 432 15.69 0.94 -2.61
CA ASN A 432 14.59 1.89 -2.46
C ASN A 432 14.68 2.94 -3.57
N PRO A 433 14.18 2.64 -4.78
CA PRO A 433 14.24 3.58 -5.90
C PRO A 433 13.53 4.89 -5.57
N ASN A 434 14.19 6.03 -5.84
CA ASN A 434 13.60 7.35 -5.62
C ASN A 434 12.45 7.61 -6.59
N ASP A 435 11.21 7.48 -6.13
CA ASP A 435 10.02 7.70 -6.95
C ASP A 435 9.48 9.15 -6.86
N ILE A 436 10.25 10.11 -6.33
CA ILE A 436 9.84 11.51 -6.18
C ILE A 436 10.43 12.36 -7.29
N THR A 437 11.75 12.38 -7.38
CA THR A 437 12.49 13.30 -8.24
C THR A 437 13.09 12.61 -9.45
N ASN A 438 13.06 11.28 -9.51
CA ASN A 438 13.66 10.54 -10.61
C ASN A 438 13.00 10.91 -11.97
N PRO A 439 13.80 11.33 -12.97
CA PRO A 439 13.29 11.77 -14.27
C PRO A 439 12.47 10.69 -15.01
N ILE A 440 12.86 9.43 -14.91
CA ILE A 440 12.15 8.31 -15.56
C ILE A 440 10.75 8.17 -14.96
N LYS A 441 10.65 8.27 -13.63
CA LYS A 441 9.37 8.23 -12.94
C LYS A 441 8.48 9.41 -13.34
N LEU A 442 9.03 10.63 -13.32
CA LEU A 442 8.29 11.84 -13.70
C LEU A 442 7.79 11.76 -15.15
N ARG A 443 8.64 11.27 -16.06
CA ARG A 443 8.26 11.03 -17.46
C ARG A 443 7.14 10.00 -17.58
N LEU A 444 7.22 8.86 -16.87
CA LEU A 444 6.14 7.88 -16.84
C LEU A 444 4.81 8.51 -16.38
N ALA A 445 4.82 9.33 -15.34
CA ALA A 445 3.62 10.01 -14.85
C ALA A 445 3.06 11.05 -15.82
N ALA A 446 3.92 11.84 -16.48
CA ALA A 446 3.51 12.86 -17.44
C ALA A 446 2.77 12.23 -18.64
N TYR A 447 3.36 11.19 -19.24
CA TYR A 447 2.84 10.50 -20.43
C TYR A 447 1.57 9.69 -20.19
N ARG A 448 1.15 9.51 -18.93
CA ARG A 448 -0.09 8.80 -18.62
C ARG A 448 -1.34 9.61 -18.86
N THR A 449 -1.23 10.93 -18.89
CA THR A 449 -2.37 11.85 -18.93
C THR A 449 -2.28 12.88 -20.04
N ARG A 450 -1.17 12.92 -20.77
CA ARG A 450 -0.84 13.92 -21.79
C ARG A 450 -0.31 13.24 -23.02
N ASP A 451 -0.56 13.88 -24.16
CA ASP A 451 0.06 13.49 -25.42
C ASP A 451 1.58 13.78 -25.36
N PRO A 452 2.41 13.08 -26.17
CA PRO A 452 3.87 13.14 -26.05
C PRO A 452 4.46 14.56 -26.06
N GLU A 453 4.01 15.44 -26.97
CA GLU A 453 4.52 16.81 -27.07
C GLU A 453 4.18 17.65 -25.84
N GLU A 454 2.94 17.57 -25.35
CA GLU A 454 2.50 18.26 -24.13
C GLU A 454 3.22 17.70 -22.90
N ALA A 455 3.47 16.38 -22.86
CA ALA A 455 4.21 15.75 -21.79
C ALA A 455 5.66 16.26 -21.71
N GLU A 456 6.37 16.36 -22.83
CA GLU A 456 7.73 16.93 -22.86
C GLU A 456 7.74 18.40 -22.45
N ALA A 457 6.86 19.22 -23.04
CA ALA A 457 6.76 20.64 -22.68
C ALA A 457 6.45 20.82 -21.18
N PHE A 458 5.57 19.97 -20.63
CA PHE A 458 5.26 19.98 -19.20
C PHE A 458 6.47 19.60 -18.36
N LEU A 459 7.23 18.57 -18.73
CA LEU A 459 8.44 18.14 -18.01
C LEU A 459 9.50 19.25 -18.00
N THR A 460 9.71 19.95 -19.12
CA THR A 460 10.62 21.10 -19.20
C THR A 460 10.16 22.26 -18.30
N SER A 461 8.85 22.41 -18.09
CA SER A 461 8.28 23.45 -17.20
C SER A 461 8.35 23.12 -15.69
N LEU A 462 8.85 21.94 -15.30
CA LEU A 462 8.99 21.51 -13.91
C LEU A 462 10.23 22.10 -13.22
N ASP A 463 10.35 23.42 -13.25
CA ASP A 463 11.38 24.22 -12.58
C ASP A 463 11.35 24.07 -11.04
N LEU A 464 10.16 23.96 -10.45
CA LEU A 464 9.96 23.93 -9.00
C LEU A 464 9.82 22.52 -8.43
N ALA A 465 10.53 22.24 -7.33
CA ALA A 465 10.47 20.97 -6.60
C ALA A 465 9.05 20.52 -6.23
N TYR A 466 8.17 21.46 -5.85
CA TYR A 466 6.77 21.17 -5.57
C TYR A 466 5.99 20.67 -6.80
N LYS A 467 6.25 21.22 -8.00
CA LYS A 467 5.58 20.75 -9.22
C LYS A 467 5.97 19.29 -9.53
N ARG A 468 7.24 18.94 -9.34
CA ARG A 468 7.77 17.57 -9.48
C ARG A 468 7.12 16.62 -8.47
N ALA A 469 7.12 16.99 -7.19
CA ALA A 469 6.49 16.19 -6.14
C ALA A 469 4.99 15.97 -6.39
N ARG A 470 4.28 17.01 -6.85
CA ARG A 470 2.85 16.93 -7.19
C ARG A 470 2.58 15.97 -8.35
N LEU A 471 3.42 16.01 -9.40
CA LEU A 471 3.33 15.05 -10.50
C LEU A 471 3.62 13.63 -10.00
N ALA A 472 4.66 13.46 -9.19
CA ALA A 472 5.04 12.17 -8.65
C ALA A 472 3.88 11.50 -7.90
N ILE A 473 3.14 12.22 -7.07
CA ILE A 473 2.02 11.64 -6.30
C ILE A 473 0.67 11.63 -7.05
N SER A 474 0.63 12.12 -8.29
CA SER A 474 -0.63 12.24 -9.04
C SER A 474 -1.14 10.92 -9.62
N ASP A 475 -0.24 9.98 -9.90
CA ASP A 475 -0.56 8.67 -10.49
C ASP A 475 0.23 7.55 -9.75
N PRO A 476 -0.43 6.80 -8.85
CA PRO A 476 0.25 5.76 -8.05
C PRO A 476 0.71 4.58 -8.90
N LEU A 477 0.08 4.34 -10.06
CA LEU A 477 0.48 3.27 -10.97
C LEU A 477 1.88 3.52 -11.55
N SER A 478 2.23 4.77 -11.87
CA SER A 478 3.56 5.15 -12.35
C SER A 478 4.63 4.81 -11.34
N SER A 479 4.39 5.03 -10.05
CA SER A 479 5.32 4.59 -8.99
C SER A 479 5.49 3.07 -8.98
N ALA A 480 4.41 2.29 -9.13
CA ALA A 480 4.49 0.84 -9.17
C ALA A 480 5.21 0.30 -10.42
N LEU A 481 4.97 0.92 -11.59
CA LEU A 481 5.63 0.57 -12.85
C LEU A 481 7.12 0.93 -12.81
N PHE A 482 7.45 2.11 -12.31
CA PHE A 482 8.82 2.55 -12.09
C PHE A 482 9.56 1.59 -11.17
N PHE A 483 9.01 1.30 -9.99
CA PHE A 483 9.60 0.33 -9.06
C PHE A 483 9.83 -1.03 -9.74
N HIS A 484 8.83 -1.57 -10.42
CA HIS A 484 8.97 -2.86 -11.10
C HIS A 484 10.06 -2.83 -12.18
N ARG A 485 10.17 -1.74 -12.95
CA ARG A 485 11.23 -1.53 -13.95
C ARG A 485 12.61 -1.53 -13.29
N GLU A 486 12.83 -0.69 -12.27
CA GLU A 486 14.13 -0.55 -11.61
C GLU A 486 14.59 -1.87 -10.99
N ILE A 487 13.70 -2.55 -10.25
CA ILE A 487 14.05 -3.83 -9.64
C ILE A 487 14.33 -4.88 -10.71
N SER A 488 13.58 -4.92 -11.80
CA SER A 488 13.83 -5.86 -12.89
C SER A 488 15.17 -5.60 -13.59
N LEU A 489 15.52 -4.33 -13.82
CA LEU A 489 16.80 -3.94 -14.41
C LEU A 489 17.97 -4.26 -13.48
N PHE A 490 17.82 -4.06 -12.17
CA PHE A 490 18.82 -4.46 -11.18
C PHE A 490 19.14 -5.95 -11.28
N PHE A 491 18.13 -6.81 -11.23
CA PHE A 491 18.36 -8.26 -11.30
C PHE A 491 18.89 -8.69 -12.67
N LYS A 492 18.44 -8.06 -13.76
CA LYS A 492 18.86 -8.39 -15.13
C LYS A 492 20.29 -7.96 -15.42
N HIS A 493 20.71 -6.77 -14.99
CA HIS A 493 21.97 -6.16 -15.44
C HIS A 493 23.06 -6.12 -14.36
N TYR A 494 22.69 -6.04 -13.08
CA TYR A 494 23.66 -5.99 -11.98
C TYR A 494 23.86 -7.35 -11.32
N VAL A 495 22.78 -8.08 -11.03
CA VAL A 495 22.86 -9.39 -10.36
C VAL A 495 23.17 -10.53 -11.32
N LYS A 496 22.64 -10.48 -12.54
CA LYS A 496 22.88 -11.45 -13.64
C LYS A 496 22.95 -12.91 -13.15
N THR A 497 21.87 -13.41 -12.56
CA THR A 497 21.87 -14.73 -11.90
C THR A 497 22.32 -15.85 -12.86
N GLY A 498 23.34 -16.60 -12.46
CA GLY A 498 23.98 -17.67 -13.24
C GLY A 498 25.22 -17.24 -14.04
N GLU A 499 25.43 -15.94 -14.20
CA GLU A 499 26.52 -15.33 -14.96
C GLU A 499 27.44 -14.49 -14.05
N ASP A 500 28.54 -13.99 -14.60
CA ASP A 500 29.41 -13.05 -13.91
C ASP A 500 28.73 -11.68 -13.81
N SER A 501 28.70 -11.16 -12.58
CA SER A 501 27.96 -9.95 -12.21
C SER A 501 28.86 -8.99 -11.44
N VAL A 502 28.40 -7.76 -11.19
CA VAL A 502 29.18 -6.78 -10.40
C VAL A 502 29.40 -7.22 -8.95
N PHE A 503 28.58 -8.16 -8.48
CA PHE A 503 28.70 -8.76 -7.15
C PHE A 503 29.46 -10.09 -7.17
N GLY A 504 30.07 -10.47 -8.30
CA GLY A 504 30.58 -11.82 -8.55
C GLY A 504 29.50 -12.76 -9.08
N ARG A 505 29.77 -14.06 -9.10
CA ARG A 505 28.87 -15.06 -9.70
C ARG A 505 27.74 -15.46 -8.74
N ILE A 506 26.54 -14.95 -8.97
CA ILE A 506 25.36 -15.20 -8.13
C ILE A 506 24.61 -16.44 -8.62
N ASN A 507 24.42 -17.44 -7.76
CA ASN A 507 23.64 -18.64 -8.09
C ASN A 507 22.15 -18.51 -7.71
N ARG A 508 21.85 -17.86 -6.59
CA ARG A 508 20.47 -17.69 -6.08
C ARG A 508 20.27 -16.29 -5.51
N TYR A 509 19.03 -15.84 -5.55
CA TYR A 509 18.60 -14.64 -4.85
C TYR A 509 17.22 -14.84 -4.22
N PHE A 510 16.93 -14.03 -3.22
CA PHE A 510 15.60 -13.88 -2.64
C PHE A 510 15.29 -12.40 -2.46
N GLY A 511 14.06 -11.98 -2.74
CA GLY A 511 13.62 -10.60 -2.58
C GLY A 511 12.23 -10.52 -1.95
N ALA A 512 12.09 -9.68 -0.93
CA ALA A 512 10.84 -9.35 -0.26
C ALA A 512 10.51 -7.88 -0.51
N VAL A 513 9.40 -7.62 -1.21
CA VAL A 513 8.90 -6.27 -1.45
C VAL A 513 8.08 -5.82 -0.26
N GLU A 514 8.36 -4.61 0.20
CA GLU A 514 7.67 -3.95 1.30
C GLU A 514 7.27 -2.53 0.90
N THR A 515 6.32 -1.96 1.64
CA THR A 515 5.91 -0.57 1.51
C THR A 515 6.40 0.20 2.71
N ASN A 516 7.00 1.37 2.49
CA ASN A 516 7.26 2.28 3.59
C ASN A 516 5.97 3.04 3.95
N GLU A 517 6.05 3.88 4.97
CA GLU A 517 4.89 4.62 5.43
C GLU A 517 4.40 5.70 4.46
N ARG A 518 5.21 6.10 3.48
CA ARG A 518 4.76 6.97 2.38
C ARG A 518 3.90 6.20 1.37
N GLY A 519 3.94 4.87 1.43
CA GLY A 519 3.36 3.97 0.44
C GLY A 519 4.27 3.72 -0.76
N SER A 520 5.55 4.13 -0.71
CA SER A 520 6.52 3.79 -1.75
C SER A 520 7.07 2.38 -1.53
N LEU A 521 7.41 1.73 -2.63
CA LEU A 521 7.87 0.35 -2.64
C LEU A 521 9.39 0.30 -2.50
N TYR A 522 9.88 -0.60 -1.67
CA TYR A 522 11.29 -0.97 -1.57
C TYR A 522 11.41 -2.50 -1.50
N VAL A 523 12.61 -3.03 -1.74
CA VAL A 523 12.89 -4.47 -1.64
C VAL A 523 14.03 -4.70 -0.68
N HIS A 524 13.84 -5.65 0.23
CA HIS A 524 14.92 -6.30 0.96
C HIS A 524 15.32 -7.58 0.22
N GLY A 525 16.60 -7.78 0.01
CA GLY A 525 17.10 -8.91 -0.75
C GLY A 525 18.29 -9.61 -0.13
N LEU A 526 18.46 -10.86 -0.55
CA LEU A 526 19.58 -11.75 -0.20
C LEU A 526 20.16 -12.31 -1.49
N LEU A 527 21.49 -12.32 -1.62
CA LEU A 527 22.21 -12.96 -2.74
C LEU A 527 23.12 -14.06 -2.21
N TRP A 528 23.16 -15.19 -2.94
CA TRP A 528 24.06 -16.31 -2.69
C TRP A 528 25.12 -16.38 -3.79
N LEU A 529 26.37 -16.22 -3.39
CA LEU A 529 27.53 -16.42 -4.26
C LEU A 529 27.73 -17.90 -4.55
N GLN A 530 28.14 -18.21 -5.78
CA GLN A 530 28.52 -19.57 -6.15
C GLN A 530 29.77 -20.01 -5.38
N GLY A 531 29.73 -21.21 -4.79
CA GLY A 531 30.85 -21.77 -4.03
C GLY A 531 30.93 -21.32 -2.56
N ASN A 532 29.96 -20.55 -2.06
CA ASN A 532 30.02 -19.89 -0.76
C ASN A 532 29.50 -20.72 0.44
N MET A 533 29.51 -22.06 0.35
CA MET A 533 28.88 -22.90 1.38
C MET A 533 29.58 -22.84 2.74
N GLN A 534 30.87 -22.45 2.78
CA GLN A 534 31.68 -22.34 3.99
C GLN A 534 31.77 -20.90 4.52
N LEU A 535 30.93 -19.97 4.07
CA LEU A 535 30.99 -18.59 4.58
C LEU A 535 30.72 -18.51 6.10
N SER A 536 29.86 -19.38 6.63
CA SER A 536 29.54 -19.39 8.06
C SER A 536 30.73 -19.78 8.94
N SER A 537 31.72 -20.50 8.40
CA SER A 537 32.93 -20.88 9.12
C SER A 537 34.01 -19.81 9.06
N ILE A 538 33.86 -18.70 8.30
CA ILE A 538 34.90 -17.66 8.20
C ILE A 538 35.31 -17.08 9.56
N LEU A 539 34.35 -16.91 10.47
CA LEU A 539 34.61 -16.39 11.82
C LEU A 539 35.29 -17.43 12.73
N GLN A 540 35.00 -18.72 12.54
CA GLN A 540 35.64 -19.80 13.29
C GLN A 540 37.05 -20.06 12.76
N ASP A 541 37.18 -20.16 11.44
CA ASP A 541 38.44 -20.37 10.71
C ASP A 541 39.44 -19.22 10.91
N ASN A 542 38.96 -17.99 11.09
CA ASN A 542 39.81 -16.85 11.44
C ASN A 542 40.40 -16.95 12.86
N ASN A 543 39.75 -17.66 13.78
CA ASN A 543 40.20 -17.80 15.17
C ASN A 543 41.19 -18.98 15.38
N GLU A 544 41.42 -19.82 14.37
CA GLU A 544 42.45 -20.86 14.42
C GLU A 544 43.84 -20.23 14.31
N GLU A 545 44.74 -20.51 15.26
CA GLU A 545 46.09 -19.92 15.31
C GLU A 545 46.91 -20.25 14.05
N ASP A 546 46.74 -21.45 13.49
CA ASP A 546 47.50 -21.99 12.34
C ASP A 546 47.03 -21.51 10.95
N ARG A 547 46.12 -20.52 10.86
CA ARG A 547 45.53 -20.05 9.60
C ARG A 547 45.88 -18.61 9.21
N GLU A 548 47.08 -18.15 9.54
CA GLU A 548 47.53 -16.78 9.25
C GLU A 548 47.40 -16.38 7.76
N ALA A 549 47.85 -17.25 6.84
CA ALA A 549 47.75 -16.99 5.40
C ALA A 549 46.28 -16.93 4.89
N TYR A 550 45.35 -17.60 5.57
CA TYR A 550 43.92 -17.50 5.24
C TYR A 550 43.35 -16.17 5.73
N ARG A 551 43.64 -15.78 6.98
CA ARG A 551 43.27 -14.47 7.52
C ARG A 551 43.76 -13.33 6.63
N GLU A 552 45.03 -13.36 6.22
CA GLU A 552 45.60 -12.32 5.35
C GLU A 552 44.88 -12.22 4.00
N ARG A 553 44.47 -13.35 3.41
CA ARG A 553 43.66 -13.34 2.18
C ARG A 553 42.27 -12.77 2.40
N VAL A 554 41.63 -13.08 3.53
CA VAL A 554 40.32 -12.52 3.88
C VAL A 554 40.43 -11.01 4.11
N THR A 555 41.41 -10.55 4.88
CA THR A 555 41.66 -9.12 5.13
C THR A 555 41.92 -8.38 3.82
N ARG A 556 42.84 -8.88 2.98
CA ARG A 556 43.12 -8.28 1.66
C ARG A 556 41.87 -8.21 0.78
N TYR A 557 41.01 -9.24 0.83
CA TYR A 557 39.74 -9.24 0.11
C TYR A 557 38.79 -8.17 0.65
N VAL A 558 38.61 -8.08 1.97
CA VAL A 558 37.77 -7.07 2.62
C VAL A 558 38.28 -5.66 2.28
N ASP A 559 39.59 -5.40 2.43
CA ASP A 559 40.20 -4.11 2.11
C ASP A 559 40.10 -3.74 0.62
N SER A 560 40.04 -4.74 -0.27
CA SER A 560 39.84 -4.51 -1.70
C SER A 560 38.38 -4.19 -2.08
N VAL A 561 37.43 -4.47 -1.19
CA VAL A 561 35.99 -4.31 -1.43
C VAL A 561 35.41 -3.11 -0.68
N PHE A 562 35.92 -2.82 0.51
CA PHE A 562 35.47 -1.73 1.36
C PHE A 562 36.51 -0.61 1.40
N THR A 563 36.18 0.52 0.78
CA THR A 563 36.89 1.79 0.93
C THR A 563 35.89 2.85 1.40
N GLU A 564 36.22 3.55 2.48
CA GLU A 564 35.48 4.73 2.94
C GLU A 564 36.21 5.96 2.42
N ASP A 565 35.63 6.62 1.42
CA ASP A 565 36.25 7.72 0.69
C ASP A 565 35.31 8.94 0.66
N LEU A 566 34.82 9.34 1.85
CA LEU A 566 34.03 10.57 1.99
C LEU A 566 34.92 11.72 2.48
N ASP A 567 35.23 12.64 1.59
CA ASP A 567 35.86 13.92 1.93
C ASP A 567 34.78 14.92 2.36
N TYR A 568 34.60 15.05 3.67
CA TYR A 568 33.64 15.97 4.28
C TYR A 568 33.91 17.44 3.96
N GLU A 569 35.19 17.84 3.88
CA GLU A 569 35.56 19.23 3.62
C GLU A 569 35.25 19.60 2.17
N ALA A 570 35.61 18.73 1.22
CA ALA A 570 35.27 18.91 -0.19
C ALA A 570 33.75 18.92 -0.39
N PHE A 571 33.01 18.01 0.25
CA PHE A 571 31.54 18.05 0.21
C PHE A 571 30.99 19.38 0.75
N SER A 572 31.50 19.85 1.89
CA SER A 572 31.03 21.09 2.53
C SER A 572 31.31 22.32 1.67
N ALA A 573 32.46 22.37 0.99
CA ALA A 573 32.81 23.43 0.07
C ALA A 573 31.84 23.51 -1.12
N VAL A 574 31.63 22.38 -1.82
CA VAL A 574 30.71 22.32 -2.97
C VAL A 574 29.27 22.62 -2.55
N ARG A 575 28.86 22.16 -1.36
CA ARG A 575 27.53 22.43 -0.79
C ARG A 575 27.28 23.92 -0.51
N ALA A 576 28.31 24.69 -0.18
CA ALA A 576 28.17 26.13 0.03
C ALA A 576 27.82 26.88 -1.27
N GLU A 577 28.23 26.34 -2.42
CA GLU A 577 28.07 26.97 -3.72
C GLU A 577 26.85 26.44 -4.49
N ARG A 578 26.49 25.15 -4.31
CA ARG A 578 25.40 24.53 -5.05
C ARG A 578 24.53 23.61 -4.19
N SER A 579 23.25 23.55 -4.56
CA SER A 579 22.31 22.57 -4.00
C SER A 579 22.53 21.18 -4.61
N VAL A 580 22.23 20.13 -3.85
CA VAL A 580 22.12 18.73 -4.34
C VAL A 580 21.07 18.61 -5.44
N MET A 581 20.16 19.58 -5.54
CA MET A 581 19.11 19.63 -6.56
C MET A 581 19.44 20.50 -7.78
N SER A 582 20.67 20.99 -7.89
CA SER A 582 21.15 21.72 -9.06
C SER A 582 21.08 20.86 -10.33
N ASP A 583 20.77 21.50 -11.46
CA ASP A 583 20.73 20.81 -12.76
C ASP A 583 22.15 20.58 -13.28
N ILE A 584 22.52 19.31 -13.44
CA ILE A 584 23.82 18.88 -14.00
C ILE A 584 23.67 18.34 -15.43
N SER A 585 22.53 18.55 -16.10
CA SER A 585 22.29 18.01 -17.44
C SER A 585 23.33 18.46 -18.46
N ALA A 586 23.83 19.70 -18.34
CA ALA A 586 24.91 20.21 -19.18
C ALA A 586 26.22 19.44 -18.97
N LEU A 587 26.56 19.10 -17.71
CA LEU A 587 27.73 18.30 -17.37
C LEU A 587 27.59 16.87 -17.92
N LEU A 588 26.43 16.24 -17.73
CA LEU A 588 26.14 14.88 -18.20
C LEU A 588 26.15 14.77 -19.74
N ALA A 589 25.82 15.85 -20.45
CA ALA A 589 25.86 15.89 -21.91
C ALA A 589 27.30 15.87 -22.47
N ASN A 590 28.29 16.28 -21.67
CA ASN A 590 29.69 16.28 -22.06
C ASN A 590 30.48 15.21 -21.29
N ARG A 591 30.73 14.08 -21.96
CA ARG A 591 31.43 12.92 -21.37
C ARG A 591 32.81 13.26 -20.82
N GLU A 592 33.57 14.11 -21.48
CA GLU A 592 34.94 14.45 -21.06
C GLU A 592 34.92 15.32 -19.80
N GLN A 593 34.03 16.32 -19.76
CA GLN A 593 33.85 17.15 -18.57
C GLN A 593 33.31 16.35 -17.39
N PHE A 594 32.33 15.47 -17.62
CA PHE A 594 31.81 14.60 -16.57
C PHE A 594 32.88 13.63 -16.04
N ALA A 595 33.70 13.06 -16.92
CA ALA A 595 34.80 12.19 -16.50
C ALA A 595 35.84 12.94 -15.67
N ALA A 596 36.15 14.19 -16.01
CA ALA A 596 37.07 15.03 -15.24
C ALA A 596 36.52 15.42 -13.86
N ALA A 597 35.20 15.63 -13.74
CA ALA A 597 34.53 16.00 -12.50
C ALA A 597 34.01 14.80 -11.69
N PHE A 598 34.20 13.56 -12.18
CA PHE A 598 33.49 12.39 -11.64
C PHE A 598 33.73 12.17 -10.14
N GLU A 599 34.98 12.27 -9.69
CA GLU A 599 35.32 12.05 -8.27
C GLU A 599 34.72 13.13 -7.36
N GLU A 600 34.77 14.39 -7.79
CA GLU A 600 34.17 15.51 -7.04
C GLU A 600 32.64 15.36 -6.96
N GLU A 601 32.00 14.99 -8.08
CA GLU A 601 30.57 14.71 -8.14
C GLU A 601 30.16 13.49 -7.30
N ALA A 602 30.95 12.43 -7.34
CA ALA A 602 30.74 11.21 -6.56
C ALA A 602 30.86 11.51 -5.06
N ASN A 603 31.91 12.24 -4.65
CA ASN A 603 32.08 12.67 -3.26
C ASN A 603 30.95 13.60 -2.80
N PHE A 604 30.51 14.54 -3.66
CA PHE A 604 29.40 15.42 -3.35
C PHE A 604 28.08 14.64 -3.15
N CYS A 605 27.82 13.64 -4.00
CA CYS A 605 26.66 12.75 -3.86
C CYS A 605 26.77 11.85 -2.62
N ALA A 606 27.96 11.33 -2.33
CA ALA A 606 28.22 10.53 -1.13
C ALA A 606 27.95 11.37 0.12
N GLY A 607 28.46 12.59 0.22
CA GLY A 607 28.21 13.48 1.36
C GLY A 607 26.72 13.78 1.55
N ALA A 608 25.99 14.05 0.46
CA ALA A 608 24.57 14.32 0.49
C ALA A 608 23.68 13.12 0.89
N THR A 609 24.21 11.88 0.84
CA THR A 609 23.44 10.64 1.05
C THR A 609 23.92 9.81 2.24
N GLN A 610 25.20 9.90 2.60
CA GLN A 610 25.83 9.13 3.68
C GLN A 610 25.88 9.93 4.99
N ILE A 611 25.85 11.27 4.94
CA ILE A 611 25.85 12.09 6.15
C ILE A 611 24.45 12.04 6.79
N HIS A 612 24.40 11.45 7.98
CA HIS A 612 23.16 11.25 8.71
C HIS A 612 22.73 12.52 9.48
N THR A 613 21.48 12.95 9.29
CA THR A 613 20.79 13.91 10.17
C THR A 613 19.82 13.20 11.10
N HIS A 614 19.85 13.54 12.40
CA HIS A 614 19.04 12.84 13.39
C HIS A 614 17.54 12.95 13.09
N SER A 615 16.85 11.81 13.25
CA SER A 615 15.42 11.66 13.00
C SER A 615 14.85 10.57 13.90
N PRO A 616 13.52 10.45 14.09
CA PRO A 616 12.93 9.38 14.89
C PRO A 616 13.41 7.98 14.51
N THR A 617 13.74 7.75 13.23
CA THR A 617 14.25 6.48 12.72
C THR A 617 15.63 6.12 13.30
N CYS A 618 16.47 7.10 13.63
CA CYS A 618 17.83 6.84 14.13
C CYS A 618 17.86 6.38 15.59
N VAL A 619 16.86 6.76 16.39
CA VAL A 619 16.71 6.40 17.83
C VAL A 619 15.81 5.19 18.08
N LYS A 620 15.36 4.52 17.02
CA LYS A 620 14.39 3.40 17.06
C LYS A 620 14.73 2.29 18.07
N TYR A 621 16.01 1.99 18.27
CA TYR A 621 16.45 0.94 19.20
C TYR A 621 16.59 1.46 20.64
N SER A 622 16.89 2.75 20.80
CA SER A 622 16.98 3.40 22.11
C SER A 622 15.62 3.49 22.81
N ILE A 623 14.56 3.76 22.06
CA ILE A 623 13.17 3.79 22.57
C ILE A 623 12.72 2.41 23.12
N LYS A 624 13.36 1.32 22.68
CA LYS A 624 13.05 -0.03 23.17
C LYS A 624 13.83 -0.44 24.42
N GLY A 625 14.65 0.44 24.99
CA GLY A 625 15.59 0.07 26.05
C GLY A 625 16.65 -0.94 25.60
N GLN A 626 16.85 -1.11 24.28
CA GLN A 626 17.82 -2.07 23.73
C GLN A 626 19.25 -1.51 23.67
N THR A 627 19.44 -0.21 23.93
CA THR A 627 20.77 0.41 24.05
C THR A 627 21.32 0.22 25.46
N ARG A 628 22.54 -0.32 25.57
CA ARG A 628 23.27 -0.42 26.84
C ARG A 628 23.48 0.98 27.42
N LYS A 629 23.43 1.12 28.76
CA LYS A 629 23.86 2.34 29.47
C LYS A 629 25.26 2.71 28.94
N ASN A 630 25.40 3.87 28.29
CA ASN A 630 26.61 4.45 27.67
C ASN A 630 26.79 4.32 26.14
N GLN A 631 25.82 3.81 25.37
CA GLN A 631 25.87 3.89 23.90
C GLN A 631 25.14 5.13 23.37
N ASP A 632 25.67 5.72 22.29
CA ASP A 632 25.02 6.83 21.59
C ASP A 632 23.59 6.39 21.17
N PRO A 633 22.55 7.19 21.47
CA PRO A 633 21.18 6.86 21.09
C PRO A 633 20.97 6.76 19.57
N CYS A 634 21.89 7.30 18.77
CA CYS A 634 21.86 7.17 17.33
C CYS A 634 22.43 5.82 16.89
N ARG A 635 21.59 4.98 16.27
CA ARG A 635 22.04 3.70 15.69
C ARG A 635 23.08 3.83 14.57
N PHE A 636 23.24 5.02 13.99
CA PHE A 636 24.20 5.31 12.92
C PHE A 636 25.53 5.86 13.45
N LYS A 637 25.66 6.02 14.77
CA LYS A 637 26.93 6.32 15.45
C LYS A 637 27.49 5.09 16.17
N ALA A 638 27.07 3.89 15.75
CA ALA A 638 27.71 2.66 16.22
C ALA A 638 29.17 2.67 15.73
N PRO A 639 30.15 2.32 16.58
CA PRO A 639 31.55 2.25 16.18
C PRO A 639 31.80 1.23 15.07
#